data_AF-A0A954JIY2-F1
#
_entry.id   AF-A0A954JIY2-F1
#
_cell.length_a   1.000
_cell.length_b   1.000
_cell.length_c   1.000
_cell.angle_alpha   90.00
_cell.angle_beta   90.00
_cell.angle_gamma   90.00
#
_symmetry.space_group_name_H-M   'P 1'
#
loop_
_entity.id
_entity.type
_entity.pdbx_description
1 polymer ?
#
loop_
_entity_poly.entity_id
_entity_poly.type
_entity_poly.pdbx_seq_one_letter_code
_entity_poly.pdbx_strand_id
1 'polypeptide(L)'
;PAIANEFIRTPVDAFVLSRLKESSLKPSPEAPRQVLIRRLYLDLLGVLPSPEEAEEFCTSESPTAYEELVDRLLASPYYGERWGRHWLDAARYADSNGFTIDGPRDMWKYRDWVISSMNEDMPFDQFTVEQLAGDMLENPTVDQRVATGFHRNTLANEEGGTDDEQFRNEALVDRVNTTGTVWLGLTIGCSQCHDHKYDPISQRDYYRLFAIFNNTADNNDARGQAPKISLPTAEQAARQTELQVQLKVGKQFQAEREKELKGKQAEWIESLGMVVAPPAWTVTNGNAVSTDGQTLEAIGEGAFVVRAETRPQHDTYQIKFEIPEGQKISAIRLETLTHDSLPGKGPGTAGNGNFVLSGVRLKDSNGKQLGWSRAEADHSQKGYDVSGAIDDDVKTGWAINVEKGSMNVPRTAVFVLSETASAGKFTFEMEQRCPPNSQYLIGSFRVSYTANAVPVDSLDDELKSILAIAEGERSDKQRAKLDEFQRKGDAAWVKQDKVVRELQGALDTLNRSIPTSLVMEELPEPRETFIQIRGDFLSHGARVTPGIPAVFETDEADHKTRLDFARWLVSDNQPLTARVTVNRVWQRLFGRGLVETDNDFGLQGTPPSHPELLDWLSSEFMRQEWSLKELKRTIVLSSVYRQSSRSRKDLETADPRNLLLGRQNRVRLDAEIIRDAALTSSGRLTSVLYGPPVHPPQPEGI
;
A
#
# COMPACT_ATOMS: atom_id res chain seq x y z
N PRO A 1 1.34 50.81 -21.52
CA PRO A 1 0.84 52.19 -21.75
C PRO A 1 0.26 52.79 -20.46
N ALA A 2 0.77 53.94 -20.01
CA ALA A 2 0.20 54.68 -18.90
C ALA A 2 -1.06 55.42 -19.37
N ILE A 3 -2.25 54.98 -18.94
CA ILE A 3 -3.51 55.68 -19.17
C ILE A 3 -4.23 55.72 -17.82
N ALA A 4 -4.45 56.93 -17.29
CA ALA A 4 -5.38 57.18 -16.19
C ALA A 4 -6.80 56.84 -16.67
N ASN A 5 -7.17 55.57 -16.58
CA ASN A 5 -8.50 55.05 -16.83
C ASN A 5 -8.86 54.19 -15.62
N GLU A 6 -9.97 54.49 -14.96
CA GLU A 6 -10.44 53.79 -13.76
C GLU A 6 -10.63 52.27 -13.97
N PHE A 7 -10.74 51.81 -15.22
CA PHE A 7 -10.78 50.39 -15.56
C PHE A 7 -9.41 49.71 -15.52
N ILE A 8 -8.29 50.41 -15.76
CA ILE A 8 -6.98 49.76 -15.87
C ILE A 8 -6.38 49.60 -14.47
N ARG A 9 -6.39 48.37 -13.94
CA ARG A 9 -5.73 47.99 -12.68
C ARG A 9 -4.46 47.19 -12.94
N THR A 10 -4.45 46.41 -14.01
CA THR A 10 -3.38 45.50 -14.43
C THR A 10 -3.11 45.66 -15.94
N PRO A 11 -1.96 45.20 -16.46
CA PRO A 11 -1.72 45.18 -17.91
C PRO A 11 -2.76 44.38 -18.71
N VAL A 12 -3.37 43.34 -18.12
CA VAL A 12 -4.47 42.57 -18.73
C VAL A 12 -5.61 43.48 -19.19
N ASP A 13 -5.96 44.46 -18.36
CA ASP A 13 -7.03 45.42 -18.64
C ASP A 13 -6.73 46.29 -19.86
N ALA A 14 -5.46 46.63 -20.07
CA ALA A 14 -5.06 47.48 -21.19
C ALA A 14 -5.24 46.77 -22.54
N PHE A 15 -4.88 45.48 -22.63
CA PHE A 15 -5.06 44.69 -23.86
C PHE A 15 -6.54 44.51 -24.21
N VAL A 16 -7.37 44.14 -23.23
CA VAL A 16 -8.81 43.96 -23.44
C VAL A 16 -9.49 45.28 -23.78
N LEU A 17 -9.14 46.37 -23.08
CA LEU A 17 -9.70 47.69 -23.37
C LEU A 17 -9.34 48.17 -24.78
N SER A 18 -8.15 47.85 -25.29
CA SER A 18 -7.77 48.18 -26.67
C SER A 18 -8.73 47.51 -27.67
N ARG A 19 -8.95 46.20 -27.54
CA ARG A 19 -9.86 45.43 -28.42
C ARG A 19 -11.31 45.89 -28.34
N LEU A 20 -11.80 46.22 -27.14
CA LEU A 20 -13.15 46.76 -26.97
C LEU A 20 -13.29 48.12 -27.68
N LYS A 21 -12.29 48.99 -27.59
CA LYS A 21 -12.29 50.31 -28.26
C LYS A 21 -12.32 50.19 -29.78
N GLU A 22 -11.54 49.27 -30.36
CA GLU A 22 -11.57 48.98 -31.81
C GLU A 22 -12.98 48.61 -32.29
N SER A 23 -13.75 47.93 -31.44
CA SER A 23 -15.13 47.51 -31.73
C SER A 23 -16.19 48.51 -31.24
N SER A 24 -15.78 49.71 -30.78
CA SER A 24 -16.68 50.72 -30.18
C SER A 24 -17.51 50.22 -28.99
N LEU A 25 -17.01 49.21 -28.27
CA LEU A 25 -17.62 48.64 -27.08
C LEU A 25 -16.98 49.18 -25.81
N LYS A 26 -17.72 49.11 -24.70
CA LYS A 26 -17.26 49.51 -23.37
C LYS A 26 -17.22 48.30 -22.43
N PRO A 27 -16.27 48.23 -21.49
CA PRO A 27 -16.29 47.20 -20.46
C PRO A 27 -17.53 47.33 -19.58
N SER A 28 -17.94 46.23 -18.97
CA SER A 28 -19.02 46.20 -17.99
C SER A 28 -18.56 46.76 -16.66
N PRO A 29 -19.49 47.29 -15.83
CA PRO A 29 -19.13 47.71 -14.48
C PRO A 29 -18.61 46.53 -13.66
N GLU A 30 -17.86 46.85 -12.61
CA GLU A 30 -17.43 45.88 -11.61
C GLU A 30 -18.63 45.14 -10.98
N ALA A 31 -18.47 43.85 -10.68
CA ALA A 31 -19.50 43.07 -10.01
C ALA A 31 -19.64 43.50 -8.53
N PRO A 32 -20.85 43.34 -7.93
CA PRO A 32 -21.02 43.56 -6.49
C PRO A 32 -20.09 42.68 -5.65
N ARG A 33 -19.68 43.14 -4.45
CA ARG A 33 -18.75 42.42 -3.56
C ARG A 33 -19.18 40.98 -3.26
N GLN A 34 -20.49 40.74 -3.05
CA GLN A 34 -21.03 39.39 -2.81
C GLN A 34 -20.79 38.43 -4.00
N VAL A 35 -20.80 38.96 -5.22
CA VAL A 35 -20.51 38.18 -6.43
C VAL A 35 -19.02 37.92 -6.55
N LEU A 36 -18.19 38.92 -6.22
CA LEU A 36 -16.73 38.82 -6.30
C LEU A 36 -16.14 37.79 -5.33
N ILE A 37 -16.54 37.82 -4.05
CA ILE A 37 -16.06 36.83 -3.09
C ILE A 37 -16.49 35.42 -3.48
N ARG A 38 -17.78 35.24 -3.82
CA ARG A 38 -18.28 33.93 -4.24
C ARG A 38 -17.53 33.41 -5.46
N ARG A 39 -17.24 34.27 -6.44
CA ARG A 39 -16.48 33.90 -7.65
C ARG A 39 -15.07 33.46 -7.28
N LEU A 40 -14.34 34.26 -6.49
CA LEU A 40 -12.97 33.93 -6.08
C LEU A 40 -12.90 32.60 -5.32
N TYR A 41 -13.81 32.35 -4.39
CA TYR A 41 -13.85 31.08 -3.64
C TYR A 41 -14.09 29.88 -4.56
N LEU A 42 -15.07 29.96 -5.47
CA LEU A 42 -15.37 28.87 -6.39
C LEU A 42 -14.24 28.63 -7.40
N ASP A 43 -13.65 29.71 -7.91
CA ASP A 43 -12.62 29.62 -8.95
C ASP A 43 -11.27 29.18 -8.36
N LEU A 44 -10.88 29.69 -7.18
CA LEU A 44 -9.58 29.39 -6.56
C LEU A 44 -9.60 28.18 -5.62
N LEU A 45 -10.71 27.93 -4.90
CA LEU A 45 -10.81 26.85 -3.89
C LEU A 45 -11.85 25.78 -4.22
N GLY A 46 -12.79 26.02 -5.14
CA GLY A 46 -13.84 25.07 -5.47
C GLY A 46 -14.96 24.93 -4.43
N VAL A 47 -14.93 25.72 -3.35
CA VAL A 47 -15.92 25.70 -2.26
C VAL A 47 -16.59 27.06 -2.10
N LEU A 48 -17.63 27.16 -1.27
CA LEU A 48 -18.28 28.44 -0.94
C LEU A 48 -17.60 29.11 0.27
N PRO A 49 -17.58 30.46 0.34
CA PRO A 49 -17.18 31.16 1.55
C PRO A 49 -18.16 30.90 2.69
N SER A 50 -17.69 30.97 3.93
CA SER A 50 -18.60 31.03 5.07
C SER A 50 -19.41 32.34 5.06
N PRO A 51 -20.60 32.38 5.69
CA PRO A 51 -21.35 33.62 5.85
C PRO A 51 -20.54 34.74 6.50
N GLU A 52 -19.72 34.40 7.50
CA GLU A 52 -18.86 35.34 8.23
C GLU A 52 -17.76 35.91 7.32
N GLU A 53 -17.08 35.06 6.55
CA GLU A 53 -16.05 35.51 5.59
C GLU A 53 -16.66 36.42 4.50
N ALA A 54 -17.88 36.10 4.06
CA ALA A 54 -18.61 36.92 3.10
C ALA A 54 -19.01 38.28 3.68
N GLU A 55 -19.48 38.33 4.92
CA GLU A 55 -19.85 39.56 5.61
C GLU A 55 -18.62 40.44 5.87
N GLU A 56 -17.53 39.85 6.38
CA GLU A 56 -16.25 40.53 6.61
C GLU A 56 -15.75 41.20 5.33
N PHE A 57 -15.69 40.45 4.23
CA PHE A 57 -15.26 41.02 2.95
C PHE A 57 -16.25 42.07 2.44
N CYS A 58 -17.57 41.91 2.60
CA CYS A 58 -18.53 42.87 2.04
C CYS A 58 -18.60 44.18 2.81
N THR A 59 -18.29 44.16 4.12
CA THR A 59 -18.32 45.32 5.01
C THR A 59 -16.96 46.00 5.18
N SER A 60 -15.86 45.35 4.76
CA SER A 60 -14.52 45.91 4.86
C SER A 60 -14.36 47.24 4.10
N GLU A 61 -13.92 48.26 4.84
CA GLU A 61 -13.54 49.58 4.35
C GLU A 61 -12.08 49.64 3.86
N SER A 62 -11.32 48.54 3.99
CA SER A 62 -9.93 48.49 3.51
C SER A 62 -9.88 48.69 1.99
N PRO A 63 -9.02 49.61 1.48
CA PRO A 63 -8.85 49.80 0.04
C PRO A 63 -8.20 48.60 -0.64
N THR A 64 -7.55 47.71 0.12
CA THR A 64 -6.86 46.49 -0.34
C THR A 64 -7.62 45.21 0.01
N ALA A 65 -8.88 45.31 0.43
CA ALA A 65 -9.67 44.15 0.87
C ALA A 65 -9.78 43.04 -0.19
N TYR A 66 -9.77 43.39 -1.49
CA TYR A 66 -9.85 42.41 -2.57
C TYR A 66 -8.52 41.69 -2.77
N GLU A 67 -7.42 42.43 -2.76
CA GLU A 67 -6.05 41.94 -2.85
C GLU A 67 -5.73 41.01 -1.66
N GLU A 68 -6.06 41.44 -0.44
CA GLU A 68 -5.90 40.64 0.79
C GLU A 68 -6.71 39.33 0.73
N LEU A 69 -7.94 39.40 0.20
CA LEU A 69 -8.76 38.21 -0.02
C LEU A 69 -8.10 37.26 -1.03
N VAL A 70 -7.62 37.77 -2.17
CA VAL A 70 -6.93 36.95 -3.19
C VAL A 70 -5.70 36.27 -2.59
N ASP A 71 -4.87 37.01 -1.86
CA ASP A 71 -3.64 36.50 -1.25
C ASP A 71 -3.95 35.41 -0.22
N ARG A 72 -4.99 35.60 0.60
CA ARG A 72 -5.47 34.60 1.56
C ARG A 72 -5.97 33.32 0.88
N LEU A 73 -6.69 33.44 -0.24
CA LEU A 73 -7.19 32.27 -0.97
C LEU A 73 -6.07 31.52 -1.70
N LEU A 74 -5.10 32.22 -2.28
CA LEU A 74 -3.94 31.59 -2.91
C LEU A 74 -3.03 30.88 -1.89
N ALA A 75 -3.01 31.35 -0.64
CA ALA A 75 -2.29 30.71 0.47
C ALA A 75 -3.07 29.54 1.12
N SER A 76 -4.34 29.34 0.76
CA SER A 76 -5.18 28.28 1.32
C SER A 76 -4.71 26.89 0.89
N PRO A 77 -4.71 25.87 1.77
CA PRO A 77 -4.33 24.51 1.39
C PRO A 77 -5.35 23.83 0.45
N TYR A 78 -6.57 24.38 0.32
CA TYR A 78 -7.57 23.90 -0.66
C TYR A 78 -7.28 24.36 -2.09
N TYR A 79 -6.37 25.32 -2.28
CA TYR A 79 -5.97 25.77 -3.62
C TYR A 79 -5.39 24.62 -4.45
N GLY A 80 -4.50 23.83 -3.84
CA GLY A 80 -3.85 22.69 -4.49
C GLY A 80 -4.82 21.58 -4.87
N GLU A 81 -5.88 21.34 -4.08
CA GLU A 81 -6.93 20.38 -4.46
C GLU A 81 -7.72 20.88 -5.67
N ARG A 82 -8.14 22.15 -5.66
CA ARG A 82 -8.91 22.75 -6.75
C ARG A 82 -8.14 22.73 -8.06
N TRP A 83 -6.91 23.22 -8.06
CA TRP A 83 -6.11 23.33 -9.27
C TRP A 83 -5.43 22.01 -9.65
N GLY A 84 -5.11 21.17 -8.66
CA GLY A 84 -4.54 19.85 -8.85
C GLY A 84 -5.48 18.96 -9.65
N ARG A 85 -6.78 19.01 -9.38
CA ARG A 85 -7.78 18.28 -10.17
C ARG A 85 -7.70 18.56 -11.67
N HIS A 86 -7.57 19.83 -12.06
CA HIS A 86 -7.46 20.20 -13.47
C HIS A 86 -6.19 19.63 -14.13
N TRP A 87 -5.11 19.53 -13.37
CA TRP A 87 -3.88 18.89 -13.84
C TRP A 87 -4.01 17.37 -13.88
N LEU A 88 -4.66 16.77 -12.90
CA LEU A 88 -4.90 15.33 -12.83
C LEU A 88 -5.76 14.85 -14.00
N ASP A 89 -6.72 15.65 -14.46
CA ASP A 89 -7.45 15.39 -15.71
C ASP A 89 -6.49 15.33 -16.92
N ALA A 90 -5.55 16.27 -17.03
CA ALA A 90 -4.55 16.31 -18.11
C ALA A 90 -3.53 15.15 -18.00
N ALA A 91 -3.20 14.75 -16.77
CA ALA A 91 -2.36 13.61 -16.46
C ALA A 91 -3.09 12.26 -16.60
N ARG A 92 -4.40 12.27 -16.92
CA ARG A 92 -5.26 11.09 -17.07
C ARG A 92 -5.27 10.22 -15.82
N TYR A 93 -5.21 10.86 -14.66
CA TYR A 93 -5.23 10.18 -13.37
C TYR A 93 -6.56 9.44 -13.18
N ALA A 94 -6.47 8.20 -12.69
CA ALA A 94 -7.60 7.41 -12.26
C ALA A 94 -7.20 6.54 -11.06
N ASP A 95 -8.17 6.25 -10.19
CA ASP A 95 -8.00 5.33 -9.05
C ASP A 95 -8.18 3.85 -9.47
N SER A 96 -8.27 3.57 -10.77
CA SER A 96 -8.48 2.23 -11.34
C SER A 96 -7.59 1.97 -12.56
N ASN A 97 -7.49 0.70 -12.96
CA ASN A 97 -6.62 0.22 -14.04
C ASN A 97 -7.17 0.54 -15.45
N GLY A 98 -8.49 0.66 -15.58
CA GLY A 98 -9.22 0.67 -16.83
C GLY A 98 -9.32 -0.71 -17.49
N PHE A 99 -9.67 -0.73 -18.79
CA PHE A 99 -9.97 -1.93 -19.57
C PHE A 99 -11.11 -2.78 -18.97
N THR A 100 -11.19 -4.07 -19.33
CA THR A 100 -12.28 -4.97 -18.94
C THR A 100 -12.21 -5.37 -17.46
N ILE A 101 -10.99 -5.59 -16.94
CA ILE A 101 -10.76 -5.83 -15.50
C ILE A 101 -10.33 -4.49 -14.89
N ASP A 102 -11.33 -3.66 -14.58
CA ASP A 102 -11.12 -2.34 -14.00
C ASP A 102 -10.86 -2.42 -12.47
N GLY A 103 -9.72 -3.01 -12.12
CA GLY A 103 -9.27 -3.18 -10.74
C GLY A 103 -8.80 -1.86 -10.10
N PRO A 104 -8.76 -1.77 -8.76
CA PRO A 104 -8.25 -0.59 -8.07
C PRO A 104 -6.75 -0.39 -8.32
N ARG A 105 -6.32 0.87 -8.29
CA ARG A 105 -4.94 1.27 -8.57
C ARG A 105 -4.38 2.18 -7.48
N ASP A 106 -3.24 1.78 -6.90
CA ASP A 106 -2.53 2.58 -5.90
C ASP A 106 -1.65 3.66 -6.55
N MET A 107 -2.27 4.79 -6.91
CA MET A 107 -1.58 5.96 -7.52
C MET A 107 -1.78 7.27 -6.76
N TRP A 108 -2.56 7.27 -5.69
CA TRP A 108 -2.93 8.49 -4.94
C TRP A 108 -1.73 9.25 -4.34
N LYS A 109 -0.57 8.62 -4.20
CA LYS A 109 0.67 9.31 -3.81
C LYS A 109 1.17 10.30 -4.86
N TYR A 110 0.99 9.99 -6.15
CA TYR A 110 1.24 10.94 -7.24
C TYR A 110 0.23 12.10 -7.20
N ARG A 111 -1.05 11.80 -6.91
CA ARG A 111 -2.08 12.82 -6.72
C ARG A 111 -1.74 13.78 -5.58
N ASP A 112 -1.31 13.24 -4.44
CA ASP A 112 -0.89 14.02 -3.28
C ASP A 112 0.32 14.89 -3.60
N TRP A 113 1.29 14.37 -4.36
CA TRP A 113 2.44 15.14 -4.84
C TRP A 113 2.00 16.32 -5.73
N VAL A 114 1.05 16.12 -6.66
CA VAL A 114 0.50 17.21 -7.49
C VAL A 114 -0.16 18.29 -6.63
N ILE A 115 -0.99 17.89 -5.66
CA ILE A 115 -1.68 18.81 -4.76
C ILE A 115 -0.68 19.60 -3.92
N SER A 116 0.32 18.94 -3.32
CA SER A 116 1.37 19.59 -2.51
C SER A 116 2.19 20.56 -3.35
N SER A 117 2.64 20.15 -4.54
CA SER A 117 3.43 20.97 -5.45
C SER A 117 2.71 22.27 -5.82
N MET A 118 1.39 22.19 -6.07
CA MET A 118 0.59 23.39 -6.33
C MET A 118 0.40 24.27 -5.10
N ASN A 119 0.21 23.68 -3.92
CA ASN A 119 0.10 24.42 -2.67
C ASN A 119 1.39 25.14 -2.29
N GLU A 120 2.54 24.54 -2.57
CA GLU A 120 3.87 25.09 -2.35
C GLU A 120 4.27 26.10 -3.44
N ASP A 121 3.47 26.23 -4.50
CA ASP A 121 3.74 27.05 -5.69
C ASP A 121 5.07 26.68 -6.35
N MET A 122 5.33 25.37 -6.47
CA MET A 122 6.48 24.85 -7.20
C MET A 122 6.53 25.49 -8.60
N PRO A 123 7.68 26.04 -9.03
CA PRO A 123 7.86 26.56 -10.37
C PRO A 123 7.41 25.55 -11.44
N PHE A 124 6.57 25.98 -12.39
CA PHE A 124 5.97 25.07 -13.36
C PHE A 124 6.99 24.40 -14.29
N ASP A 125 8.15 25.02 -14.50
CA ASP A 125 9.29 24.42 -15.19
C ASP A 125 9.87 23.23 -14.41
N GLN A 126 10.12 23.39 -13.11
CA GLN A 126 10.52 22.30 -12.22
C GLN A 126 9.44 21.21 -12.18
N PHE A 127 8.18 21.58 -11.97
CA PHE A 127 7.03 20.67 -11.95
C PHE A 127 6.91 19.85 -13.26
N THR A 128 7.26 20.44 -14.40
CA THR A 128 7.33 19.75 -15.69
C THR A 128 8.50 18.76 -15.74
N VAL A 129 9.70 19.20 -15.36
CA VAL A 129 10.91 18.36 -15.42
C VAL A 129 10.78 17.14 -14.51
N GLU A 130 10.28 17.31 -13.29
CA GLU A 130 10.13 16.21 -12.33
C GLU A 130 9.10 15.17 -12.82
N GLN A 131 8.02 15.60 -13.47
CA GLN A 131 7.01 14.66 -14.00
C GLN A 131 7.47 13.88 -15.23
N LEU A 132 8.28 14.49 -16.09
CA LEU A 132 8.74 13.82 -17.31
C LEU A 132 10.00 12.96 -17.06
N ALA A 133 10.87 13.38 -16.13
CA ALA A 133 12.20 12.82 -15.97
C ALA A 133 12.78 12.95 -14.54
N GLY A 134 11.95 13.07 -13.50
CA GLY A 134 12.42 13.19 -12.11
C GLY A 134 13.27 12.00 -11.65
N ASP A 135 13.04 10.81 -12.19
CA ASP A 135 13.87 9.62 -11.95
C ASP A 135 15.28 9.70 -12.55
N MET A 136 15.50 10.61 -13.50
CA MET A 136 16.78 10.82 -14.19
C MET A 136 17.59 11.98 -13.62
N LEU A 137 17.08 12.69 -12.61
CA LEU A 137 17.82 13.74 -11.92
C LEU A 137 18.99 13.14 -11.12
N GLU A 138 20.00 13.95 -10.84
CA GLU A 138 21.13 13.51 -10.03
C GLU A 138 20.68 13.25 -8.59
N ASN A 139 20.86 12.01 -8.10
CA ASN A 139 20.42 11.56 -6.78
C ASN A 139 18.93 11.89 -6.51
N PRO A 140 18.01 11.34 -7.31
CA PRO A 140 16.63 11.79 -7.32
C PRO A 140 15.96 11.50 -5.97
N THR A 141 15.22 12.50 -5.46
CA THR A 141 14.44 12.33 -4.23
C THR A 141 13.29 11.35 -4.44
N VAL A 142 12.70 10.86 -3.35
CA VAL A 142 11.50 10.02 -3.44
C VAL A 142 10.37 10.75 -4.17
N ASP A 143 10.15 12.02 -3.85
CA ASP A 143 9.10 12.84 -4.46
C ASP A 143 9.34 13.06 -5.96
N GLN A 144 10.59 13.30 -6.37
CA GLN A 144 10.95 13.39 -7.80
C GLN A 144 10.68 12.10 -8.55
N ARG A 145 10.88 10.94 -7.92
CA ARG A 145 10.50 9.65 -8.51
C ARG A 145 8.99 9.49 -8.57
N VAL A 146 8.25 9.85 -7.52
CA VAL A 146 6.78 9.83 -7.50
C VAL A 146 6.19 10.74 -8.59
N ALA A 147 6.78 11.91 -8.84
CA ALA A 147 6.36 12.85 -9.87
C ALA A 147 6.26 12.20 -11.25
N THR A 148 7.15 11.26 -11.57
CA THR A 148 7.14 10.51 -12.84
C THR A 148 5.90 9.63 -13.03
N GLY A 149 5.06 9.51 -11.99
CA GLY A 149 3.72 8.93 -12.05
C GLY A 149 2.84 9.51 -13.16
N PHE A 150 3.10 10.74 -13.64
CA PHE A 150 2.45 11.32 -14.81
C PHE A 150 2.44 10.35 -16.01
N HIS A 151 3.60 9.77 -16.36
CA HIS A 151 3.74 8.82 -17.46
C HIS A 151 3.40 7.38 -17.10
N ARG A 152 3.05 7.13 -15.85
CA ARG A 152 2.51 5.86 -15.39
C ARG A 152 1.00 5.79 -15.46
N ASN A 153 0.27 6.89 -15.58
CA ASN A 153 -1.20 6.90 -15.68
C ASN A 153 -1.79 6.24 -16.95
N THR A 154 -0.97 5.67 -17.83
CA THR A 154 -1.42 4.75 -18.89
C THR A 154 -2.29 3.63 -18.29
N LEU A 155 -3.27 3.14 -19.06
CA LEU A 155 -4.11 2.01 -18.68
C LEU A 155 -3.28 0.74 -18.42
N ALA A 156 -3.80 -0.15 -17.58
CA ALA A 156 -3.18 -1.45 -17.29
C ALA A 156 -4.14 -2.59 -17.67
N ASN A 157 -3.63 -3.60 -18.38
CA ASN A 157 -4.44 -4.73 -18.80
C ASN A 157 -4.12 -6.00 -17.99
N GLU A 158 -5.06 -6.43 -17.15
CA GLU A 158 -4.92 -7.63 -16.31
C GLU A 158 -5.55 -8.88 -16.92
N GLU A 159 -6.05 -8.82 -18.15
CA GLU A 159 -6.61 -9.98 -18.85
C GLU A 159 -5.53 -11.04 -19.16
N GLY A 160 -5.92 -12.32 -19.10
CA GLY A 160 -5.06 -13.42 -19.53
C GLY A 160 -4.93 -13.48 -21.05
N GLY A 161 -3.71 -13.70 -21.56
CA GLY A 161 -3.44 -13.83 -23.00
C GLY A 161 -3.06 -12.52 -23.71
N THR A 162 -2.70 -11.50 -22.95
CA THR A 162 -2.19 -10.20 -23.43
C THR A 162 -0.81 -10.33 -24.10
N ASP A 163 -0.57 -9.52 -25.14
CA ASP A 163 0.75 -9.36 -25.77
C ASP A 163 1.48 -8.17 -25.13
N ASP A 164 2.53 -8.45 -24.34
CA ASP A 164 3.31 -7.44 -23.62
C ASP A 164 3.82 -6.33 -24.56
N GLU A 165 4.22 -6.67 -25.79
CA GLU A 165 4.78 -5.71 -26.73
C GLU A 165 3.71 -4.76 -27.26
N GLN A 166 2.48 -5.26 -27.46
CA GLN A 166 1.34 -4.43 -27.83
C GLN A 166 1.05 -3.38 -26.75
N PHE A 167 0.88 -3.79 -25.49
CA PHE A 167 0.53 -2.86 -24.40
C PHE A 167 1.64 -1.87 -24.10
N ARG A 168 2.90 -2.30 -24.19
CA ARG A 168 4.05 -1.40 -24.12
C ARG A 168 3.99 -0.35 -25.23
N ASN A 169 3.63 -0.75 -26.45
CA ASN A 169 3.49 0.17 -27.58
C ASN A 169 2.36 1.19 -27.37
N GLU A 170 1.19 0.72 -26.95
CA GLU A 170 0.02 1.56 -26.65
C GLU A 170 0.34 2.57 -25.56
N ALA A 171 1.05 2.16 -24.50
CA ALA A 171 1.52 3.06 -23.45
C ALA A 171 2.47 4.14 -24.00
N LEU A 172 3.35 3.82 -24.94
CA LEU A 172 4.25 4.79 -25.56
C LEU A 172 3.52 5.78 -26.47
N VAL A 173 2.59 5.30 -27.29
CA VAL A 173 1.71 6.15 -28.11
C VAL A 173 0.96 7.14 -27.23
N ASP A 174 0.39 6.64 -26.13
CA ASP A 174 -0.32 7.45 -25.16
C ASP A 174 0.57 8.51 -24.49
N ARG A 175 1.80 8.16 -24.08
CA ARG A 175 2.78 9.11 -23.54
C ARG A 175 3.09 10.23 -24.52
N VAL A 176 3.41 9.88 -25.77
CA VAL A 176 3.74 10.84 -26.83
C VAL A 176 2.59 11.79 -27.09
N ASN A 177 1.39 11.24 -27.31
CA ASN A 177 0.19 12.02 -27.61
C ASN A 177 -0.19 12.95 -26.44
N THR A 178 -0.09 12.44 -25.22
CA THR A 178 -0.37 13.21 -24.01
C THR A 178 0.62 14.35 -23.87
N THR A 179 1.93 14.10 -23.98
CA THR A 179 2.92 15.17 -23.82
C THR A 179 2.81 16.22 -24.92
N GLY A 180 2.54 15.80 -26.16
CA GLY A 180 2.25 16.73 -27.26
C GLY A 180 1.03 17.62 -26.98
N THR A 181 -0.04 17.05 -26.44
CA THR A 181 -1.25 17.82 -26.11
C THR A 181 -1.05 18.71 -24.88
N VAL A 182 -0.42 18.18 -23.82
CA VAL A 182 -0.32 18.86 -22.52
C VAL A 182 0.72 19.98 -22.54
N TRP A 183 1.90 19.80 -23.13
CA TRP A 183 2.90 20.87 -23.12
C TRP A 183 2.94 21.66 -24.43
N LEU A 184 2.86 20.99 -25.58
CA LEU A 184 2.95 21.69 -26.87
C LEU A 184 1.59 22.23 -27.35
N GLY A 185 0.48 21.72 -26.83
CA GLY A 185 -0.86 22.05 -27.31
C GLY A 185 -1.08 21.59 -28.75
N LEU A 186 -0.49 20.45 -29.15
CA LEU A 186 -0.53 19.94 -30.51
C LEU A 186 -1.14 18.53 -30.56
N THR A 187 -2.00 18.31 -31.56
CA THR A 187 -2.70 17.03 -31.82
C THR A 187 -1.85 16.08 -32.67
N ILE A 188 -0.63 15.78 -32.21
CA ILE A 188 0.38 15.02 -32.99
C ILE A 188 0.00 13.55 -33.29
N GLY A 189 -1.08 13.03 -32.71
CA GLY A 189 -1.46 11.62 -32.79
C GLY A 189 -1.76 11.10 -34.20
N CYS A 190 -2.20 11.95 -35.14
CA CYS A 190 -2.35 11.52 -36.53
C CYS A 190 -1.02 11.05 -37.14
N SER A 191 0.10 11.59 -36.66
CA SER A 191 1.45 11.24 -37.13
C SER A 191 1.90 9.82 -36.78
N GLN A 192 1.13 9.09 -35.97
CA GLN A 192 1.37 7.67 -35.72
C GLN A 192 1.29 6.86 -37.02
N CYS A 193 0.32 7.13 -37.88
CA CYS A 193 0.03 6.29 -39.04
C CYS A 193 0.53 6.87 -40.38
N HIS A 194 0.60 8.19 -40.50
CA HIS A 194 0.98 8.93 -41.71
C HIS A 194 1.42 10.34 -41.34
N ASP A 195 2.07 11.10 -42.23
CA ASP A 195 2.39 12.51 -41.94
C ASP A 195 1.16 13.32 -41.52
N HIS A 196 1.29 14.21 -40.55
CA HIS A 196 0.16 15.00 -40.08
C HIS A 196 -0.48 15.78 -41.23
N LYS A 197 -1.82 15.80 -41.28
CA LYS A 197 -2.53 16.32 -42.45
C LYS A 197 -2.37 17.84 -42.64
N TYR A 198 -2.25 18.57 -41.55
CA TYR A 198 -2.25 20.04 -41.54
C TYR A 198 -0.93 20.60 -41.00
N ASP A 199 -0.62 20.31 -39.74
CA ASP A 199 0.66 20.69 -39.13
C ASP A 199 1.86 20.01 -39.79
N PRO A 200 3.02 20.68 -39.88
CA PRO A 200 4.23 20.16 -40.53
C PRO A 200 4.97 19.15 -39.63
N ILE A 201 4.29 18.10 -39.20
CA ILE A 201 4.83 17.03 -38.35
C ILE A 201 4.80 15.73 -39.14
N SER A 202 5.97 15.28 -39.58
CA SER A 202 6.07 14.01 -40.30
C SER A 202 5.85 12.81 -39.38
N GLN A 203 5.54 11.65 -39.95
CA GLN A 203 5.54 10.38 -39.22
C GLN A 203 6.93 10.11 -38.63
N ARG A 204 8.00 10.50 -39.33
CA ARG A 204 9.36 10.38 -38.82
C ARG A 204 9.57 11.21 -37.55
N ASP A 205 9.07 12.45 -37.50
CA ASP A 205 9.14 13.30 -36.32
C ASP A 205 8.41 12.67 -35.13
N TYR A 206 7.22 12.09 -35.36
CA TYR A 206 6.48 11.37 -34.33
C TYR A 206 7.28 10.23 -33.73
N TYR A 207 7.89 9.38 -34.56
CA TYR A 207 8.67 8.24 -34.05
C TYR A 207 10.01 8.66 -33.42
N ARG A 208 10.56 9.82 -33.78
CA ARG A 208 11.71 10.42 -33.06
C ARG A 208 11.32 10.85 -31.64
N LEU A 209 10.13 11.44 -31.47
CA LEU A 209 9.60 11.77 -30.15
C LEU A 209 9.22 10.50 -29.37
N PHE A 210 8.62 9.50 -30.04
CA PHE A 210 8.35 8.19 -29.47
C PHE A 210 9.63 7.53 -28.91
N ALA A 211 10.74 7.63 -29.63
CA ALA A 211 12.01 7.07 -29.22
C ALA A 211 12.54 7.66 -27.89
N ILE A 212 12.19 8.91 -27.54
CA ILE A 212 12.53 9.53 -26.26
C ILE A 212 11.88 8.78 -25.09
N PHE A 213 10.64 8.29 -25.26
CA PHE A 213 9.90 7.56 -24.24
C PHE A 213 10.09 6.04 -24.30
N ASN A 214 10.69 5.52 -25.37
CA ASN A 214 10.83 4.09 -25.64
C ASN A 214 11.94 3.41 -24.79
N ASN A 215 12.60 4.13 -23.88
CA ASN A 215 13.68 3.59 -23.05
C ASN A 215 13.26 3.30 -21.59
N THR A 216 12.11 2.68 -21.38
CA THR A 216 11.54 2.54 -20.04
C THR A 216 11.42 1.07 -19.63
N ALA A 217 11.66 0.79 -18.33
CA ALA A 217 11.64 -0.54 -17.75
C ALA A 217 10.23 -1.03 -17.38
N ASP A 218 9.21 -0.21 -17.62
CA ASP A 218 7.89 -0.45 -17.08
C ASP A 218 7.08 -1.53 -17.78
N ASN A 219 6.21 -2.19 -17.01
CA ASN A 219 5.09 -2.98 -17.51
C ASN A 219 3.78 -2.55 -16.83
N ASN A 220 2.66 -2.75 -17.52
CA ASN A 220 1.29 -2.51 -17.05
C ASN A 220 0.38 -3.61 -17.60
N ASP A 221 0.71 -4.86 -17.30
CA ASP A 221 0.08 -6.05 -17.88
C ASP A 221 -0.30 -7.07 -16.78
N ALA A 222 -0.81 -8.24 -17.21
CA ALA A 222 -1.21 -9.32 -16.31
C ALA A 222 -0.06 -9.89 -15.45
N ARG A 223 1.20 -9.56 -15.74
CA ARG A 223 2.38 -9.97 -14.95
C ARG A 223 2.73 -8.94 -13.88
N GLY A 224 2.08 -7.79 -13.88
CA GLY A 224 2.16 -6.79 -12.83
C GLY A 224 2.33 -5.38 -13.36
N GLN A 225 2.57 -4.46 -12.42
CA GLN A 225 2.77 -3.06 -12.71
C GLN A 225 4.07 -2.61 -12.05
N ALA A 226 5.19 -2.67 -12.74
CA ALA A 226 6.51 -2.30 -12.24
C ALA A 226 7.11 -1.18 -13.09
N PRO A 227 8.08 -0.39 -12.58
CA PRO A 227 8.51 -0.36 -11.18
C PRO A 227 7.52 0.33 -10.24
N LYS A 228 7.49 -0.15 -8.99
CA LYS A 228 6.81 0.48 -7.84
C LYS A 228 7.85 0.84 -6.79
N ILE A 229 7.64 1.95 -6.11
CA ILE A 229 8.38 2.29 -4.89
C ILE A 229 7.47 2.21 -3.66
N SER A 230 8.05 1.76 -2.55
CA SER A 230 7.38 1.74 -1.25
C SER A 230 7.54 3.09 -0.57
N LEU A 231 6.46 3.62 0.00
CA LEU A 231 6.38 4.98 0.54
C LEU A 231 5.95 4.97 2.01
N PRO A 232 6.80 4.46 2.94
CA PRO A 232 6.47 4.41 4.36
C PRO A 232 6.42 5.82 4.96
N THR A 233 5.53 6.02 5.94
CA THR A 233 5.64 7.17 6.85
C THR A 233 6.92 7.05 7.68
N ALA A 234 7.36 8.16 8.30
CA ALA A 234 8.53 8.14 9.19
C ALA A 234 8.37 7.11 10.33
N GLU A 235 7.16 6.97 10.87
CA GLU A 235 6.83 5.96 11.88
C GLU A 235 6.92 4.54 11.33
N GLN A 236 6.35 4.28 10.15
CA GLN A 236 6.44 2.98 9.50
C GLN A 236 7.89 2.60 9.17
N ALA A 237 8.71 3.53 8.67
CA ALA A 237 10.12 3.30 8.37
C ALA A 237 10.95 2.99 9.63
N ALA A 238 10.70 3.73 10.73
CA ALA A 238 11.32 3.45 12.02
C ALA A 238 10.94 2.06 12.53
N ARG A 239 9.66 1.69 12.44
CA ARG A 239 9.16 0.37 12.85
C ARG A 239 9.69 -0.76 11.97
N GLN A 240 9.80 -0.56 10.65
CA GLN A 240 10.44 -1.52 9.76
C GLN A 240 11.89 -1.77 10.17
N THR A 241 12.65 -0.70 10.42
CA THR A 241 14.05 -0.79 10.85
C THR A 241 14.16 -1.55 12.18
N GLU A 242 13.31 -1.24 13.14
CA GLU A 242 13.26 -1.93 14.44
C GLU A 242 13.01 -3.44 14.27
N LEU A 243 11.96 -3.81 13.52
CA LEU A 243 11.61 -5.21 13.25
C LEU A 243 12.71 -5.95 12.51
N GLN A 244 13.37 -5.31 11.53
CA GLN A 244 14.49 -5.88 10.80
C GLN A 244 15.70 -6.14 11.70
N VAL A 245 16.01 -5.22 12.63
CA VAL A 245 17.07 -5.41 13.61
C VAL A 245 16.75 -6.56 14.55
N GLN A 246 15.53 -6.63 15.09
CA GLN A 246 15.09 -7.73 15.95
C GLN A 246 15.10 -9.08 15.23
N LEU A 247 14.66 -9.12 13.97
CA LEU A 247 14.75 -10.31 13.11
C LEU A 247 16.20 -10.75 12.87
N LYS A 248 17.10 -9.80 12.63
CA LYS A 248 18.52 -10.10 12.44
C LYS A 248 19.11 -10.74 13.70
N VAL A 249 18.83 -10.17 14.88
CA VAL A 249 19.28 -10.73 16.17
C VAL A 249 18.69 -12.12 16.40
N GLY A 250 17.40 -12.31 16.14
CA GLY A 250 16.75 -13.61 16.31
C GLY A 250 17.29 -14.68 15.35
N LYS A 251 17.54 -14.33 14.09
CA LYS A 251 18.16 -15.22 13.10
C LYS A 251 19.62 -15.53 13.43
N GLN A 252 20.36 -14.59 14.03
CA GLN A 252 21.71 -14.84 14.53
C GLN A 252 21.70 -15.84 15.69
N PHE A 253 20.80 -15.68 16.66
CA PHE A 253 20.62 -16.66 17.73
C PHE A 253 20.29 -18.05 17.17
N GLN A 254 19.37 -18.14 16.21
CA GLN A 254 19.05 -19.41 15.55
C GLN A 254 20.28 -20.01 14.88
N ALA A 255 21.08 -19.23 14.15
CA ALA A 255 22.30 -19.74 13.51
C ALA A 255 23.34 -20.25 14.52
N GLU A 256 23.51 -19.56 15.65
CA GLU A 256 24.41 -20.00 16.73
C GLU A 256 23.88 -21.27 17.41
N ARG A 257 22.58 -21.32 17.72
CA ARG A 257 21.94 -22.49 18.33
C ARG A 257 21.95 -23.70 17.41
N GLU A 258 21.75 -23.51 16.10
CA GLU A 258 21.88 -24.56 15.08
C GLU A 258 23.28 -25.19 15.12
N LYS A 259 24.34 -24.36 15.21
CA LYS A 259 25.72 -24.84 15.29
C LYS A 259 25.96 -25.63 16.57
N GLU A 260 25.42 -25.18 17.70
CA GLU A 260 25.52 -25.88 18.97
C GLU A 260 24.78 -27.24 18.93
N LEU A 261 23.55 -27.26 18.42
CA LEU A 261 22.74 -28.47 18.29
C LEU A 261 23.43 -29.50 17.39
N LYS A 262 23.97 -29.07 16.23
CA LYS A 262 24.76 -29.94 15.35
C LYS A 262 25.99 -30.51 16.02
N GLY A 263 26.71 -29.70 16.80
CA GLY A 263 27.87 -30.16 17.58
C GLY A 263 27.52 -31.23 18.61
N LYS A 264 26.28 -31.22 19.12
CA LYS A 264 25.77 -32.17 20.12
C LYS A 264 24.86 -33.25 19.53
N GLN A 265 24.78 -33.38 18.20
CA GLN A 265 23.83 -34.29 17.56
C GLN A 265 24.10 -35.76 17.88
N ALA A 266 25.36 -36.17 17.95
CA ALA A 266 25.74 -37.52 18.36
C ALA A 266 25.32 -37.83 19.80
N GLU A 267 25.59 -36.92 20.73
CA GLU A 267 25.18 -37.03 22.14
C GLU A 267 23.65 -37.07 22.27
N TRP A 268 22.95 -36.24 21.49
CA TRP A 268 21.50 -36.25 21.43
C TRP A 268 20.97 -37.59 20.94
N ILE A 269 21.48 -38.12 19.81
CA ILE A 269 21.10 -39.44 19.29
C ILE A 269 21.37 -40.56 20.31
N GLU A 270 22.52 -40.54 20.99
CA GLU A 270 22.86 -41.50 22.03
C GLU A 270 21.89 -41.40 23.23
N SER A 271 21.51 -40.17 23.60
CA SER A 271 20.51 -39.91 24.65
C SER A 271 19.09 -40.39 24.29
N LEU A 272 18.82 -40.59 22.99
CA LEU A 272 17.59 -41.26 22.53
C LEU A 272 17.64 -42.78 22.73
N GLY A 273 18.70 -43.32 23.32
CA GLY A 273 18.81 -44.66 23.89
C GLY A 273 17.89 -45.70 23.27
N MET A 274 18.35 -46.37 22.21
CA MET A 274 17.72 -47.61 21.72
C MET A 274 17.92 -48.73 22.76
N VAL A 275 17.26 -48.63 23.91
CA VAL A 275 17.17 -49.71 24.89
C VAL A 275 15.98 -50.59 24.48
N VAL A 276 16.28 -51.79 24.01
CA VAL A 276 15.34 -52.81 23.50
C VAL A 276 14.44 -53.43 24.60
N ALA A 277 14.29 -52.75 25.75
CA ALA A 277 13.44 -53.22 26.84
C ALA A 277 12.56 -52.06 27.31
N PRO A 278 11.21 -52.16 27.18
CA PRO A 278 10.30 -51.10 27.61
C PRO A 278 10.56 -50.75 29.08
N PRO A 279 10.54 -49.45 29.44
CA PRO A 279 10.82 -49.05 30.81
C PRO A 279 9.73 -49.63 31.70
N ALA A 280 10.12 -50.21 32.84
CA ALA A 280 9.16 -50.63 33.83
C ALA A 280 8.45 -49.38 34.37
N TRP A 281 7.17 -49.23 34.00
CA TRP A 281 6.31 -48.15 34.46
C TRP A 281 5.64 -48.57 35.77
N THR A 282 5.77 -47.72 36.78
CA THR A 282 5.07 -47.88 38.06
C THR A 282 3.92 -46.90 38.10
N VAL A 283 2.69 -47.41 38.22
CA VAL A 283 1.50 -46.57 38.35
C VAL A 283 1.57 -45.80 39.67
N THR A 284 1.27 -44.51 39.63
CA THR A 284 1.27 -43.68 40.84
C THR A 284 0.18 -44.14 41.81
N ASN A 285 0.50 -44.26 43.10
CA ASN A 285 -0.47 -44.55 44.17
C ASN A 285 -1.22 -43.30 44.65
N GLY A 286 -1.24 -42.25 43.83
CA GLY A 286 -1.65 -40.91 44.25
C GLY A 286 -3.15 -40.68 44.23
N ASN A 287 -3.58 -39.64 44.95
CA ASN A 287 -4.95 -39.11 44.84
C ASN A 287 -4.98 -37.95 43.84
N ALA A 288 -6.01 -37.90 43.00
CA ALA A 288 -6.26 -36.83 42.05
C ALA A 288 -7.35 -35.89 42.58
N VAL A 289 -7.12 -34.58 42.49
CA VAL A 289 -8.12 -33.54 42.83
C VAL A 289 -8.21 -32.50 41.70
N SER A 290 -9.42 -32.01 41.45
CA SER A 290 -9.68 -30.87 40.56
C SER A 290 -9.60 -29.55 41.33
N THR A 291 -9.13 -28.49 40.69
CA THR A 291 -9.16 -27.13 41.26
C THR A 291 -10.46 -26.40 41.00
N ASP A 292 -11.18 -26.76 39.93
CA ASP A 292 -12.40 -26.09 39.47
C ASP A 292 -13.67 -26.94 39.69
N GLY A 293 -13.62 -27.88 40.63
CA GLY A 293 -14.79 -28.53 41.23
C GLY A 293 -15.28 -29.82 40.55
N GLN A 294 -14.48 -30.43 39.66
CA GLN A 294 -14.81 -31.75 39.10
C GLN A 294 -14.53 -32.90 40.07
N THR A 295 -15.43 -33.86 40.12
CA THR A 295 -15.18 -35.11 40.87
C THR A 295 -14.34 -36.06 40.02
N LEU A 296 -13.17 -36.44 40.51
CA LEU A 296 -12.30 -37.45 39.91
C LEU A 296 -12.48 -38.76 40.67
N GLU A 297 -13.25 -39.68 40.09
CA GLU A 297 -13.53 -41.01 40.66
C GLU A 297 -12.42 -42.00 40.27
N ALA A 298 -11.87 -42.72 41.25
CA ALA A 298 -10.91 -43.79 41.00
C ALA A 298 -11.62 -45.05 40.47
N ILE A 299 -11.18 -45.61 39.34
CA ILE A 299 -11.84 -46.73 38.64
C ILE A 299 -11.02 -48.02 38.63
N GLY A 300 -9.96 -48.10 39.44
CA GLY A 300 -9.05 -49.25 39.52
C GLY A 300 -7.73 -49.03 38.78
N GLU A 301 -6.70 -49.81 39.13
CA GLU A 301 -5.35 -49.73 38.54
C GLU A 301 -4.74 -48.31 38.48
N GLY A 302 -5.04 -47.46 39.46
CA GLY A 302 -4.57 -46.07 39.53
C GLY A 302 -5.12 -45.13 38.45
N ALA A 303 -6.18 -45.53 37.75
CA ALA A 303 -6.89 -44.71 36.79
C ALA A 303 -8.03 -43.91 37.44
N PHE A 304 -8.31 -42.74 36.87
CA PHE A 304 -9.38 -41.83 37.27
C PHE A 304 -10.34 -41.57 36.11
N VAL A 305 -11.60 -41.35 36.42
CA VAL A 305 -12.61 -40.83 35.49
C VAL A 305 -13.32 -39.63 36.10
N VAL A 306 -13.59 -38.63 35.27
CA VAL A 306 -14.37 -37.45 35.63
C VAL A 306 -15.85 -37.82 35.75
N ARG A 307 -16.46 -37.52 36.90
CA ARG A 307 -17.89 -37.71 37.20
C ARG A 307 -18.50 -36.39 37.69
N ALA A 308 -18.94 -35.54 36.78
CA ALA A 308 -19.57 -34.28 37.17
C ALA A 308 -20.83 -34.00 36.33
N GLU A 309 -21.88 -33.52 37.00
CA GLU A 309 -23.13 -33.05 36.35
C GLU A 309 -22.93 -31.71 35.62
N THR A 310 -21.92 -30.92 36.03
CA THR A 310 -21.52 -29.65 35.40
C THR A 310 -20.06 -29.70 35.01
N ARG A 311 -19.72 -29.16 33.83
CA ARG A 311 -18.35 -29.17 33.28
C ARG A 311 -17.82 -27.75 33.22
N PRO A 312 -16.78 -27.41 34.00
CA PRO A 312 -16.19 -26.08 33.93
C PRO A 312 -15.57 -25.86 32.55
N GLN A 313 -15.40 -24.60 32.15
CA GLN A 313 -14.76 -24.28 30.87
C GLN A 313 -13.29 -24.71 30.86
N HIS A 314 -12.64 -24.63 32.02
CA HIS A 314 -11.24 -24.91 32.27
C HIS A 314 -11.08 -25.64 33.61
N ASP A 315 -10.00 -26.41 33.78
CA ASP A 315 -9.69 -27.06 35.05
C ASP A 315 -8.19 -27.35 35.18
N THR A 316 -7.71 -27.53 36.42
CA THR A 316 -6.39 -28.08 36.71
C THR A 316 -6.52 -29.32 37.58
N TYR A 317 -5.98 -30.44 37.11
CA TYR A 317 -5.92 -31.67 37.90
C TYR A 317 -4.58 -31.73 38.65
N GLN A 318 -4.64 -32.02 39.94
CA GLN A 318 -3.46 -32.24 40.77
C GLN A 318 -3.42 -33.69 41.24
N ILE A 319 -2.39 -34.42 40.82
CA ILE A 319 -2.14 -35.80 41.23
C ILE A 319 -0.99 -35.79 42.23
N LYS A 320 -1.29 -36.13 43.49
CA LYS A 320 -0.30 -36.18 44.58
C LYS A 320 0.09 -37.61 44.85
N PHE A 321 1.35 -37.96 44.66
CA PHE A 321 1.86 -39.33 44.82
C PHE A 321 3.22 -39.34 45.53
N GLU A 322 3.63 -40.52 45.99
CA GLU A 322 4.89 -40.73 46.71
C GLU A 322 5.73 -41.80 46.03
N ILE A 323 7.02 -41.50 45.86
CA ILE A 323 8.01 -42.43 45.32
C ILE A 323 8.75 -43.08 46.50
N PRO A 324 8.77 -44.42 46.60
CA PRO A 324 9.42 -45.13 47.69
C PRO A 324 10.91 -44.85 47.80
N GLU A 325 11.42 -44.91 49.03
CA GLU A 325 12.85 -44.75 49.33
C GLU A 325 13.71 -45.74 48.53
N GLY A 326 14.81 -45.25 47.94
CA GLY A 326 15.68 -46.03 47.05
C GLY A 326 15.28 -46.02 45.57
N GLN A 327 14.13 -45.46 45.19
CA GLN A 327 13.75 -45.25 43.79
C GLN A 327 14.06 -43.82 43.32
N LYS A 328 14.04 -43.63 41.98
CA LYS A 328 14.20 -42.34 41.30
C LYS A 328 13.08 -42.16 40.29
N ILE A 329 12.90 -40.92 39.82
CA ILE A 329 12.05 -40.59 38.69
C ILE A 329 12.86 -39.88 37.62
N SER A 330 12.75 -40.37 36.39
CA SER A 330 13.31 -39.78 35.18
C SER A 330 12.23 -39.25 34.23
N ALA A 331 11.00 -39.79 34.30
CA ALA A 331 9.89 -39.37 33.46
C ALA A 331 8.51 -39.69 34.07
N ILE A 332 7.49 -38.97 33.59
CA ILE A 332 6.07 -39.20 33.85
C ILE A 332 5.41 -39.68 32.55
N ARG A 333 4.59 -40.73 32.63
CA ARG A 333 3.67 -41.14 31.57
C ARG A 333 2.25 -40.81 31.95
N LEU A 334 1.58 -40.05 31.09
CA LEU A 334 0.15 -39.79 31.13
C LEU A 334 -0.53 -40.66 30.08
N GLU A 335 -1.37 -41.58 30.53
CA GLU A 335 -2.26 -42.37 29.68
C GLU A 335 -3.66 -41.75 29.77
N THR A 336 -4.23 -41.31 28.66
CA THR A 336 -5.64 -40.88 28.60
C THR A 336 -6.48 -42.04 28.09
N LEU A 337 -7.46 -42.48 28.86
CA LEU A 337 -8.16 -43.77 28.70
C LEU A 337 -9.58 -43.55 28.19
N THR A 338 -10.09 -44.48 27.39
CA THR A 338 -11.51 -44.49 26.98
C THR A 338 -12.39 -44.96 28.12
N HIS A 339 -13.58 -44.37 28.29
CA HIS A 339 -14.54 -44.82 29.28
C HIS A 339 -15.98 -44.65 28.76
N ASP A 340 -16.87 -45.62 29.05
CA ASP A 340 -18.24 -45.65 28.52
C ASP A 340 -19.11 -44.46 28.96
N SER A 341 -18.74 -43.79 30.06
CA SER A 341 -19.44 -42.60 30.56
C SER A 341 -19.01 -41.29 29.91
N LEU A 342 -17.99 -41.30 29.05
CA LEU A 342 -17.45 -40.11 28.40
C LEU A 342 -18.02 -39.94 26.98
N PRO A 343 -18.09 -38.70 26.46
CA PRO A 343 -18.58 -38.47 25.10
C PRO A 343 -17.78 -39.25 24.06
N GLY A 344 -18.49 -39.80 23.06
CA GLY A 344 -17.89 -40.63 22.02
C GLY A 344 -17.21 -41.91 22.53
N LYS A 345 -17.36 -42.25 23.82
CA LYS A 345 -16.57 -43.27 24.53
C LYS A 345 -15.06 -43.00 24.44
N GLY A 346 -14.69 -41.73 24.23
CA GLY A 346 -13.31 -41.28 24.08
C GLY A 346 -12.67 -40.92 25.43
N PRO A 347 -11.41 -40.47 25.39
CA PRO A 347 -10.66 -40.11 26.59
C PRO A 347 -10.90 -38.68 27.09
N GLY A 348 -11.49 -37.79 26.28
CA GLY A 348 -11.78 -36.40 26.61
C GLY A 348 -13.26 -36.12 26.91
N THR A 349 -13.53 -34.90 27.38
CA THR A 349 -14.87 -34.41 27.71
C THR A 349 -15.52 -33.59 26.60
N ALA A 350 -14.81 -33.26 25.50
CA ALA A 350 -15.44 -32.62 24.34
C ALA A 350 -16.44 -33.57 23.68
N GLY A 351 -17.45 -33.05 22.96
CA GLY A 351 -18.52 -33.88 22.38
C GLY A 351 -18.06 -35.01 21.46
N ASN A 352 -16.91 -34.84 20.81
CA ASN A 352 -16.26 -35.85 19.95
C ASN A 352 -15.22 -36.72 20.68
N GLY A 353 -15.00 -36.53 21.98
CA GLY A 353 -13.99 -37.24 22.78
C GLY A 353 -12.62 -36.57 22.84
N ASN A 354 -12.44 -35.37 22.26
CA ASN A 354 -11.19 -34.63 22.29
C ASN A 354 -10.91 -33.94 23.65
N PHE A 355 -9.67 -33.52 23.85
CA PHE A 355 -9.22 -32.65 24.94
C PHE A 355 -8.09 -31.73 24.48
N VAL A 356 -7.76 -30.72 25.27
CA VAL A 356 -6.54 -29.91 25.11
C VAL A 356 -5.83 -29.77 26.47
N LEU A 357 -4.63 -30.34 26.58
CA LEU A 357 -3.76 -30.20 27.75
C LEU A 357 -2.78 -29.05 27.50
N SER A 358 -3.02 -27.91 28.15
CA SER A 358 -2.25 -26.67 27.95
C SER A 358 -0.93 -26.62 28.71
N GLY A 359 -0.80 -27.39 29.78
CA GLY A 359 0.41 -27.32 30.60
C GLY A 359 0.54 -28.49 31.57
N VAL A 360 1.77 -28.95 31.79
CA VAL A 360 2.09 -29.90 32.85
C VAL A 360 3.25 -29.43 33.72
N ARG A 361 3.12 -29.60 35.03
CA ARG A 361 4.17 -29.26 36.01
C ARG A 361 4.37 -30.40 36.99
N LEU A 362 5.61 -30.72 37.30
CA LEU A 362 5.96 -31.63 38.39
C LEU A 362 6.63 -30.83 39.51
N LYS A 363 6.07 -30.87 40.72
CA LYS A 363 6.59 -30.18 41.91
C LYS A 363 7.00 -31.18 42.98
N ASP A 364 8.14 -30.94 43.63
CA ASP A 364 8.58 -31.70 44.80
C ASP A 364 7.84 -31.28 46.09
N SER A 365 8.20 -31.89 47.22
CA SER A 365 7.61 -31.60 48.54
C SER A 365 7.86 -30.17 49.04
N ASN A 366 8.85 -29.47 48.49
CA ASN A 366 9.17 -28.08 48.81
C ASN A 366 8.47 -27.10 47.85
N GLY A 367 7.70 -27.60 46.88
CA GLY A 367 7.06 -26.81 45.84
C GLY A 367 7.99 -26.40 44.71
N LYS A 368 9.24 -26.91 44.66
CA LYS A 368 10.17 -26.64 43.56
C LYS A 368 9.66 -27.38 42.32
N GLN A 369 9.46 -26.64 41.23
CA GLN A 369 9.13 -27.22 39.92
C GLN A 369 10.38 -27.85 39.30
N LEU A 370 10.24 -29.08 38.82
CA LEU A 370 11.28 -29.77 38.07
C LEU A 370 11.14 -29.43 36.58
N GLY A 371 12.27 -29.23 35.90
CA GLY A 371 12.29 -28.88 34.48
C GLY A 371 12.08 -30.09 33.58
N TRP A 372 11.39 -29.91 32.46
CA TRP A 372 11.23 -30.92 31.41
C TRP A 372 12.38 -30.82 30.39
N SER A 373 12.93 -31.97 29.99
CA SER A 373 13.87 -32.05 28.87
C SER A 373 13.15 -32.13 27.53
N ARG A 374 12.08 -32.92 27.45
CA ARG A 374 11.26 -33.12 26.25
C ARG A 374 9.91 -33.75 26.61
N ALA A 375 8.96 -33.66 25.70
CA ALA A 375 7.67 -34.35 25.76
C ALA A 375 7.43 -35.10 24.45
N GLU A 376 6.79 -36.27 24.52
CA GLU A 376 6.49 -37.13 23.38
C GLU A 376 5.10 -37.74 23.55
N ALA A 377 4.40 -38.02 22.45
CA ALA A 377 3.09 -38.64 22.47
C ALA A 377 2.93 -39.63 21.32
N ASP A 378 2.09 -40.64 21.50
CA ASP A 378 1.74 -41.61 20.45
C ASP A 378 0.96 -40.95 19.30
N HIS A 379 0.30 -39.82 19.57
CA HIS A 379 -0.42 -39.02 18.59
C HIS A 379 -0.57 -37.57 19.04
N SER A 380 -0.45 -36.64 18.09
CA SER A 380 -0.74 -35.22 18.27
C SER A 380 -1.58 -34.70 17.11
N GLN A 381 -2.61 -33.91 17.41
CA GLN A 381 -3.37 -33.16 16.41
C GLN A 381 -2.48 -32.12 15.72
N LYS A 382 -2.65 -31.91 14.41
CA LYS A 382 -1.95 -30.86 13.68
C LYS A 382 -2.16 -29.49 14.35
N GLY A 383 -1.06 -28.84 14.74
CA GLY A 383 -1.07 -27.55 15.45
C GLY A 383 -1.15 -27.64 16.98
N TYR A 384 -1.31 -28.84 17.55
CA TYR A 384 -1.43 -29.11 18.98
C TYR A 384 -0.50 -30.25 19.41
N ASP A 385 0.80 -30.04 19.20
CA ASP A 385 1.83 -31.01 19.59
C ASP A 385 1.99 -31.09 21.12
N VAL A 386 2.37 -32.27 21.61
CA VAL A 386 2.60 -32.50 23.05
C VAL A 386 3.69 -31.61 23.64
N SER A 387 4.64 -31.14 22.83
CA SER A 387 5.63 -30.15 23.28
C SER A 387 4.98 -28.86 23.77
N GLY A 388 3.79 -28.51 23.26
CA GLY A 388 3.01 -27.36 23.71
C GLY A 388 2.47 -27.50 25.14
N ALA A 389 2.51 -28.69 25.75
CA ALA A 389 2.15 -28.86 27.15
C ALA A 389 3.32 -28.55 28.12
N ILE A 390 4.51 -28.26 27.60
CA ILE A 390 5.71 -27.95 28.41
C ILE A 390 6.38 -26.62 28.02
N ASP A 391 5.71 -25.76 27.24
CA ASP A 391 6.26 -24.50 26.72
C ASP A 391 5.86 -23.24 27.52
N ASP A 392 5.13 -23.44 28.62
CA ASP A 392 4.56 -22.39 29.50
C ASP A 392 3.58 -21.41 28.80
N ASP A 393 3.04 -21.73 27.61
CA ASP A 393 2.01 -20.94 26.93
C ASP A 393 0.63 -21.61 27.00
N VAL A 394 -0.30 -21.00 27.73
CA VAL A 394 -1.67 -21.53 27.89
C VAL A 394 -2.48 -21.58 26.60
N LYS A 395 -2.03 -20.92 25.51
CA LYS A 395 -2.69 -20.93 24.19
C LYS A 395 -2.26 -22.10 23.30
N THR A 396 -1.18 -22.77 23.66
CA THR A 396 -0.71 -24.00 23.02
C THR A 396 -1.05 -25.19 23.92
N GLY A 397 -0.81 -26.40 23.44
CA GLY A 397 -1.09 -27.61 24.21
C GLY A 397 -1.21 -28.85 23.35
N TRP A 398 -1.39 -29.98 24.02
CA TRP A 398 -1.56 -31.29 23.40
C TRP A 398 -3.04 -31.59 23.15
N ALA A 399 -3.40 -31.95 21.92
CA ALA A 399 -4.73 -32.42 21.55
C ALA A 399 -4.66 -33.65 20.66
N ILE A 400 -5.74 -34.44 20.59
CA ILE A 400 -5.71 -35.80 19.99
C ILE A 400 -6.64 -35.98 18.79
N ASN A 401 -7.22 -34.91 18.25
CA ASN A 401 -8.11 -35.01 17.09
C ASN A 401 -7.39 -35.58 15.84
N VAL A 402 -8.14 -36.27 14.99
CA VAL A 402 -7.64 -36.90 13.75
C VAL A 402 -8.58 -36.59 12.57
N GLU A 403 -8.01 -36.36 11.39
CA GLU A 403 -8.80 -36.27 10.14
C GLU A 403 -9.17 -37.64 9.58
N LYS A 404 -8.34 -38.67 9.84
CA LYS A 404 -8.53 -40.07 9.44
C LYS A 404 -7.98 -41.00 10.53
N GLY A 405 -8.70 -42.08 10.84
CA GLY A 405 -8.32 -43.07 11.86
C GLY A 405 -9.21 -43.06 13.10
N SER A 406 -8.81 -43.80 14.13
CA SER A 406 -9.59 -43.98 15.36
C SER A 406 -9.29 -42.87 16.38
N MET A 407 -10.22 -41.91 16.53
CA MET A 407 -10.13 -40.79 17.48
C MET A 407 -10.30 -41.23 18.94
N ASN A 408 -11.30 -42.08 19.21
CA ASN A 408 -11.70 -42.48 20.56
C ASN A 408 -11.00 -43.77 20.98
N VAL A 409 -9.67 -43.68 21.12
CA VAL A 409 -8.81 -44.77 21.60
C VAL A 409 -7.93 -44.23 22.74
N PRO A 410 -7.36 -45.10 23.60
CA PRO A 410 -6.38 -44.67 24.58
C PRO A 410 -5.18 -43.99 23.90
N ARG A 411 -4.69 -42.90 24.50
CA ARG A 411 -3.52 -42.13 24.05
C ARG A 411 -2.51 -42.00 25.17
N THR A 412 -1.25 -41.83 24.80
CA THR A 412 -0.13 -41.79 25.74
C THR A 412 0.76 -40.60 25.45
N ALA A 413 1.06 -39.83 26.49
CA ALA A 413 2.13 -38.83 26.50
C ALA A 413 3.18 -39.17 27.55
N VAL A 414 4.44 -38.90 27.24
CA VAL A 414 5.59 -39.08 28.13
C VAL A 414 6.32 -37.75 28.27
N PHE A 415 6.54 -37.34 29.51
CA PHE A 415 7.26 -36.11 29.87
C PHE A 415 8.56 -36.49 30.57
N VAL A 416 9.69 -36.19 29.94
CA VAL A 416 11.03 -36.58 30.41
C VAL A 416 11.63 -35.42 31.20
N LEU A 417 12.16 -35.69 32.39
CA LEU A 417 12.78 -34.68 33.24
C LEU A 417 14.18 -34.30 32.72
N SER A 418 14.53 -33.03 32.90
CA SER A 418 15.88 -32.49 32.65
C SER A 418 16.92 -33.10 33.59
N GLU A 419 16.53 -33.43 34.82
CA GLU A 419 17.35 -34.09 35.82
C GLU A 419 16.52 -35.15 36.55
N THR A 420 17.11 -36.32 36.82
CA THR A 420 16.41 -37.35 37.61
C THR A 420 16.21 -36.89 39.05
N ALA A 421 15.02 -37.09 39.60
CA ALA A 421 14.73 -36.79 41.00
C ALA A 421 14.74 -38.04 41.87
N SER A 422 15.14 -37.89 43.13
CA SER A 422 15.15 -38.98 44.13
C SER A 422 13.76 -39.22 44.73
N ALA A 423 13.62 -40.30 45.50
CA ALA A 423 12.43 -40.61 46.29
C ALA A 423 11.88 -39.40 47.09
N GLY A 424 10.55 -39.33 47.21
CA GLY A 424 9.87 -38.22 47.88
C GLY A 424 8.41 -38.06 47.46
N LYS A 425 7.77 -37.00 47.96
CA LYS A 425 6.38 -36.63 47.62
C LYS A 425 6.39 -35.66 46.45
N PHE A 426 5.51 -35.92 45.46
CA PHE A 426 5.40 -35.12 44.26
C PHE A 426 3.94 -34.71 44.00
N THR A 427 3.77 -33.56 43.34
CA THR A 427 2.51 -33.12 42.77
C THR A 427 2.67 -32.95 41.27
N PHE A 428 1.93 -33.72 40.48
CA PHE A 428 1.81 -33.54 39.04
C PHE A 428 0.56 -32.73 38.72
N GLU A 429 0.74 -31.55 38.15
CA GLU A 429 -0.35 -30.64 37.77
C GLU A 429 -0.60 -30.73 36.26
N MET A 430 -1.86 -30.86 35.86
CA MET A 430 -2.33 -30.89 34.48
C MET A 430 -3.27 -29.70 34.25
N GLU A 431 -2.79 -28.65 33.62
CA GLU A 431 -3.51 -27.40 33.34
C GLU A 431 -4.20 -27.46 31.97
N GLN A 432 -5.51 -27.17 31.93
CA GLN A 432 -6.36 -27.34 30.74
C GLN A 432 -7.13 -26.04 30.49
N ARG A 433 -6.44 -25.05 29.89
CA ARG A 433 -6.91 -23.66 29.79
C ARG A 433 -6.98 -23.09 28.37
N CYS A 434 -6.68 -23.89 27.34
CA CYS A 434 -6.53 -23.42 25.96
C CYS A 434 -7.79 -22.72 25.41
N PRO A 435 -7.76 -21.40 25.15
CA PRO A 435 -8.82 -20.71 24.40
C PRO A 435 -8.73 -21.06 22.91
N PRO A 436 -9.82 -21.02 22.11
CA PRO A 436 -11.19 -20.60 22.44
C PRO A 436 -12.12 -21.76 22.86
N ASN A 437 -11.60 -22.98 22.98
CA ASN A 437 -12.41 -24.19 23.13
C ASN A 437 -12.79 -24.45 24.59
N SER A 438 -14.00 -24.05 25.00
CA SER A 438 -14.54 -24.39 26.32
C SER A 438 -14.83 -25.89 26.45
N GLN A 439 -14.52 -26.50 27.60
CA GLN A 439 -14.86 -27.89 27.99
C GLN A 439 -14.08 -29.01 27.28
N TYR A 440 -12.89 -28.73 26.75
CA TYR A 440 -11.96 -29.73 26.18
C TYR A 440 -11.01 -30.27 27.25
N LEU A 441 -11.56 -30.95 28.25
CA LEU A 441 -10.83 -31.51 29.38
C LEU A 441 -10.58 -33.00 29.18
N ILE A 442 -9.55 -33.55 29.82
CA ILE A 442 -9.26 -34.97 29.89
C ILE A 442 -10.31 -35.61 30.79
N GLY A 443 -11.06 -36.57 30.25
CA GLY A 443 -12.17 -37.22 30.94
C GLY A 443 -11.78 -38.48 31.71
N SER A 444 -10.78 -39.22 31.25
CA SER A 444 -10.22 -40.35 32.01
C SER A 444 -8.72 -40.50 31.75
N PHE A 445 -7.98 -40.78 32.81
CA PHE A 445 -6.53 -40.84 32.74
C PHE A 445 -5.89 -41.72 33.81
N ARG A 446 -4.64 -42.11 33.58
CA ARG A 446 -3.74 -42.78 34.52
C ARG A 446 -2.36 -42.14 34.43
N VAL A 447 -1.71 -41.96 35.57
CA VAL A 447 -0.35 -41.42 35.65
C VAL A 447 0.59 -42.51 36.16
N SER A 448 1.73 -42.65 35.51
CA SER A 448 2.80 -43.58 35.89
C SER A 448 4.16 -42.88 35.87
N TYR A 449 5.13 -43.42 36.59
CA TYR A 449 6.52 -42.94 36.58
C TYR A 449 7.49 -44.09 36.29
N THR A 450 8.72 -43.75 35.91
CA THR A 450 9.81 -44.72 35.80
C THR A 450 11.12 -44.17 36.34
N ALA A 451 11.96 -45.07 36.85
CA ALA A 451 13.32 -44.79 37.31
C ALA A 451 14.37 -45.02 36.20
N ASN A 452 14.01 -45.74 35.15
CA ASN A 452 14.90 -46.09 34.06
C ASN A 452 15.02 -44.91 33.08
N ALA A 453 16.11 -44.83 32.32
CA ALA A 453 16.10 -44.04 31.11
C ALA A 453 14.91 -44.54 30.27
N VAL A 454 14.00 -43.64 29.88
CA VAL A 454 12.87 -44.01 29.02
C VAL A 454 13.48 -44.34 27.65
N PRO A 455 13.48 -45.62 27.22
CA PRO A 455 13.73 -45.97 25.84
C PRO A 455 12.65 -45.35 25.00
N VAL A 456 13.05 -44.85 23.85
CA VAL A 456 12.18 -43.98 23.08
C VAL A 456 11.28 -44.82 22.17
N ASP A 457 10.36 -45.57 22.78
CA ASP A 457 9.31 -46.30 22.07
C ASP A 457 8.31 -45.34 21.40
N SER A 458 8.30 -44.06 21.81
CA SER A 458 7.47 -42.98 21.26
C SER A 458 8.17 -42.11 20.20
N LEU A 459 9.36 -42.48 19.69
CA LEU A 459 9.93 -41.75 18.55
C LEU A 459 8.99 -41.82 17.35
N ASP A 460 8.84 -40.68 16.69
CA ASP A 460 8.24 -40.58 15.37
C ASP A 460 8.80 -41.67 14.44
N ASP A 461 7.93 -42.37 13.70
CA ASP A 461 8.33 -43.51 12.87
C ASP A 461 9.32 -43.09 11.76
N GLU A 462 9.25 -41.84 11.28
CA GLU A 462 10.24 -41.27 10.36
C GLU A 462 11.60 -41.15 11.06
N LEU A 463 11.63 -40.61 12.29
CA LEU A 463 12.86 -40.51 13.08
C LEU A 463 13.46 -41.89 13.38
N LYS A 464 12.65 -42.89 13.77
CA LYS A 464 13.09 -44.28 13.95
C LYS A 464 13.74 -44.84 12.68
N SER A 465 13.09 -44.64 11.52
CA SER A 465 13.59 -45.13 10.24
C SER A 465 14.94 -44.50 9.85
N ILE A 466 15.15 -43.23 10.19
CA ILE A 466 16.40 -42.53 9.92
C ILE A 466 17.51 -43.00 10.88
N LEU A 467 17.18 -43.20 12.16
CA LEU A 467 18.13 -43.67 13.17
C LEU A 467 18.60 -45.11 12.93
N ALA A 468 17.77 -45.95 12.30
CA ALA A 468 18.13 -47.32 11.90
C ALA A 468 19.22 -47.38 10.80
N ILE A 469 19.46 -46.28 10.08
CA ILE A 469 20.48 -46.18 9.05
C ILE A 469 21.80 -45.73 9.69
N ALA A 470 22.90 -46.42 9.34
CA ALA A 470 24.23 -46.07 9.81
C ALA A 470 24.59 -44.62 9.43
N GLU A 471 25.28 -43.90 10.32
CA GLU A 471 25.56 -42.47 10.16
C GLU A 471 26.19 -42.12 8.79
N GLY A 472 27.16 -42.92 8.34
CA GLY A 472 27.82 -42.76 7.05
C GLY A 472 26.95 -43.03 5.82
N GLU A 473 25.81 -43.71 5.99
CA GLU A 473 24.89 -44.10 4.92
C GLU A 473 23.65 -43.21 4.83
N ARG A 474 23.46 -42.27 5.78
CA ARG A 474 22.35 -41.32 5.77
C ARG A 474 22.53 -40.30 4.63
N SER A 475 21.50 -40.14 3.81
CA SER A 475 21.40 -39.09 2.79
C SER A 475 21.26 -37.70 3.40
N ASP A 476 21.54 -36.65 2.61
CA ASP A 476 21.42 -35.26 3.05
C ASP A 476 20.00 -34.89 3.52
N LYS A 477 18.96 -35.46 2.88
CA LYS A 477 17.57 -35.26 3.31
C LYS A 477 17.32 -35.85 4.70
N GLN A 478 17.88 -37.01 4.99
CA GLN A 478 17.74 -37.69 6.29
C GLN A 478 18.51 -36.94 7.39
N ARG A 479 19.70 -36.41 7.07
CA ARG A 479 20.45 -35.54 7.99
C ARG A 479 19.68 -34.25 8.29
N ALA A 480 19.12 -33.60 7.27
CA ALA A 480 18.29 -32.41 7.46
C ALA A 480 17.03 -32.70 8.30
N LYS A 481 16.46 -33.90 8.18
CA LYS A 481 15.34 -34.35 9.03
C LYS A 481 15.76 -34.56 10.49
N LEU A 482 16.94 -35.13 10.75
CA LEU A 482 17.49 -35.21 12.11
C LEU A 482 17.68 -33.81 12.72
N ASP A 483 18.24 -32.86 11.96
CA ASP A 483 18.36 -31.47 12.38
C ASP A 483 16.98 -30.85 12.71
N GLU A 484 15.94 -31.15 11.91
CA GLU A 484 14.57 -30.71 12.17
C GLU A 484 14.01 -31.29 13.49
N PHE A 485 14.15 -32.60 13.71
CA PHE A 485 13.68 -33.25 14.94
C PHE A 485 14.40 -32.73 16.18
N GLN A 486 15.72 -32.55 16.09
CA GLN A 486 16.51 -32.02 17.19
C GLN A 486 16.11 -30.59 17.55
N ARG A 487 15.83 -29.74 16.55
CA ARG A 487 15.32 -28.37 16.76
C ARG A 487 13.93 -28.35 17.40
N LYS A 488 13.03 -29.24 16.98
CA LYS A 488 11.68 -29.34 17.58
C LYS A 488 11.74 -29.75 19.05
N GLY A 489 12.72 -30.56 19.43
CA GLY A 489 12.95 -30.95 20.82
C GLY A 489 13.69 -29.91 21.68
N ASP A 490 14.28 -28.87 21.07
CA ASP A 490 15.07 -27.89 21.80
C ASP A 490 14.22 -26.69 22.26
N ALA A 491 14.00 -26.56 23.57
CA ALA A 491 13.15 -25.51 24.14
C ALA A 491 13.63 -24.08 23.80
N ALA A 492 14.94 -23.85 23.75
CA ALA A 492 15.51 -22.56 23.39
C ALA A 492 15.25 -22.21 21.91
N TRP A 493 15.44 -23.18 21.01
CA TRP A 493 15.09 -23.06 19.60
C TRP A 493 13.61 -22.77 19.41
N VAL A 494 12.73 -23.58 20.00
CA VAL A 494 11.27 -23.46 19.85
C VAL A 494 10.80 -22.06 20.28
N LYS A 495 11.29 -21.59 21.43
CA LYS A 495 11.00 -20.24 21.93
C LYS A 495 11.46 -19.16 20.95
N GLN A 496 12.69 -19.26 20.43
CA GLN A 496 13.23 -18.24 19.52
C GLN A 496 12.56 -18.29 18.14
N ASP A 497 12.25 -19.48 17.62
CA ASP A 497 11.59 -19.66 16.32
C ASP A 497 10.19 -19.04 16.31
N LYS A 498 9.45 -19.16 17.42
CA LYS A 498 8.18 -18.44 17.62
C LYS A 498 8.37 -16.93 17.49
N VAL A 499 9.35 -16.36 18.21
CA VAL A 499 9.65 -14.91 18.16
C VAL A 499 10.02 -14.47 16.74
N VAL A 500 10.88 -15.22 16.04
CA VAL A 500 11.27 -14.88 14.66
C VAL A 500 10.07 -14.92 13.71
N ARG A 501 9.18 -15.91 13.84
CA ARG A 501 7.96 -16.00 13.02
C ARG A 501 7.00 -14.85 13.31
N GLU A 502 6.81 -14.49 14.57
CA GLU A 502 5.96 -13.36 14.98
C GLU A 502 6.52 -12.03 14.45
N LEU A 503 7.82 -11.81 14.56
CA LEU A 503 8.48 -10.61 14.02
C LEU A 503 8.41 -10.55 12.50
N GLN A 504 8.58 -11.68 11.81
CA GLN A 504 8.44 -11.75 10.35
C GLN A 504 7.00 -11.46 9.94
N GLY A 505 6.01 -12.04 10.61
CA GLY A 505 4.61 -11.76 10.36
C GLY A 505 4.24 -10.29 10.62
N ALA A 506 4.80 -9.68 11.66
CA ALA A 506 4.63 -8.26 11.94
C ALA A 506 5.27 -7.38 10.85
N LEU A 507 6.47 -7.71 10.38
CA LEU A 507 7.14 -7.00 9.29
C LEU A 507 6.37 -7.15 7.98
N ASP A 508 5.89 -8.34 7.65
CA ASP A 508 5.10 -8.59 6.45
C ASP A 508 3.77 -7.82 6.48
N THR A 509 3.11 -7.78 7.65
CA THR A 509 1.88 -7.01 7.85
C THR A 509 2.13 -5.51 7.69
N LEU A 510 3.22 -5.00 8.26
CA LEU A 510 3.65 -3.61 8.10
C LEU A 510 3.98 -3.28 6.64
N ASN A 511 4.71 -4.14 5.95
CA ASN A 511 5.06 -3.95 4.54
C ASN A 511 3.82 -3.89 3.64
N ARG A 512 2.79 -4.69 3.93
CA ARG A 512 1.51 -4.65 3.19
C ARG A 512 0.69 -3.39 3.47
N SER A 513 0.87 -2.73 4.61
CA SER A 513 0.14 -1.49 4.95
C SER A 513 0.83 -0.23 4.44
N ILE A 514 2.07 -0.35 3.95
CA ILE A 514 2.80 0.77 3.38
C ILE A 514 2.31 1.00 1.94
N PRO A 515 1.85 2.22 1.60
CA PRO A 515 1.42 2.51 0.25
C PRO A 515 2.58 2.43 -0.74
N THR A 516 2.23 2.18 -2.00
CA THR A 516 3.19 2.20 -3.11
C THR A 516 2.79 3.25 -4.13
N SER A 517 3.70 3.58 -5.04
CA SER A 517 3.41 4.40 -6.21
C SER A 517 4.17 3.86 -7.40
N LEU A 518 3.55 3.91 -8.58
CA LEU A 518 4.21 3.59 -9.85
C LEU A 518 5.11 4.73 -10.26
N VAL A 519 6.31 4.39 -10.70
CA VAL A 519 7.31 5.36 -11.16
C VAL A 519 7.85 4.95 -12.53
N MET A 520 8.54 5.87 -13.17
CA MET A 520 9.37 5.60 -14.34
C MET A 520 10.76 5.14 -13.89
N GLU A 521 11.41 4.34 -14.74
CA GLU A 521 12.81 3.95 -14.61
C GLU A 521 13.35 3.67 -16.03
N GLU A 522 14.52 4.19 -16.34
CA GLU A 522 15.19 3.94 -17.62
C GLU A 522 15.83 2.54 -17.66
N LEU A 523 15.83 1.91 -18.83
CA LEU A 523 16.63 0.71 -19.03
C LEU A 523 18.13 1.07 -19.12
N PRO A 524 19.04 0.20 -18.65
CA PRO A 524 20.47 0.40 -18.82
C PRO A 524 20.91 0.49 -20.28
N GLU A 525 20.24 -0.25 -21.16
CA GLU A 525 20.51 -0.28 -22.61
C GLU A 525 19.29 0.25 -23.38
N PRO A 526 19.41 1.36 -24.12
CA PRO A 526 18.33 1.93 -24.91
C PRO A 526 17.75 0.98 -25.96
N ARG A 527 16.41 0.94 -26.05
CA ARG A 527 15.72 0.20 -27.09
C ARG A 527 15.87 0.87 -28.45
N GLU A 528 15.97 0.05 -29.49
CA GLU A 528 15.84 0.56 -30.86
C GLU A 528 14.39 0.96 -31.16
N THR A 529 14.22 2.04 -31.92
CA THR A 529 12.90 2.50 -32.38
C THR A 529 12.85 2.52 -33.89
N PHE A 530 11.75 1.99 -34.43
CA PHE A 530 11.45 1.97 -35.85
C PHE A 530 10.13 2.70 -36.09
N ILE A 531 10.01 3.35 -37.25
CA ILE A 531 8.71 3.85 -37.72
C ILE A 531 7.77 2.65 -37.85
N GLN A 532 6.55 2.73 -37.34
CA GLN A 532 5.56 1.68 -37.54
C GLN A 532 4.71 2.00 -38.77
N ILE A 533 4.67 1.09 -39.73
CA ILE A 533 3.99 1.31 -41.00
C ILE A 533 2.49 1.35 -40.74
N ARG A 534 1.84 2.49 -41.00
CA ARG A 534 0.42 2.72 -40.69
C ARG A 534 0.06 2.54 -39.20
N GLY A 535 1.04 2.72 -38.31
CA GLY A 535 0.85 2.56 -36.86
C GLY A 535 0.80 1.10 -36.38
N ASP A 536 1.11 0.12 -37.25
CA ASP A 536 1.17 -1.29 -36.88
C ASP A 536 2.52 -1.62 -36.23
N PHE A 537 2.51 -1.89 -34.92
CA PHE A 537 3.72 -2.18 -34.15
C PHE A 537 4.48 -3.44 -34.61
N LEU A 538 3.84 -4.35 -35.36
CA LEU A 538 4.49 -5.52 -35.94
C LEU A 538 5.22 -5.21 -37.26
N SER A 539 4.93 -4.07 -37.87
CA SER A 539 5.40 -3.69 -39.21
C SER A 539 6.42 -2.56 -39.13
N HIS A 540 7.70 -2.92 -39.05
CA HIS A 540 8.79 -1.96 -38.90
C HIS A 540 9.24 -1.36 -40.24
N GLY A 541 9.27 -0.03 -40.28
CA GLY A 541 9.91 0.78 -41.32
C GLY A 541 11.34 1.17 -40.95
N ALA A 542 11.74 2.38 -41.34
CA ALA A 542 13.10 2.87 -41.08
C ALA A 542 13.37 3.07 -39.57
N ARG A 543 14.59 2.76 -39.15
CA ARG A 543 15.08 3.09 -37.80
C ARG A 543 15.14 4.61 -37.62
N VAL A 544 14.81 5.06 -36.41
CA VAL A 544 14.93 6.46 -35.98
C VAL A 544 15.76 6.55 -34.70
N THR A 545 16.24 7.75 -34.41
CA THR A 545 16.90 8.11 -33.15
C THR A 545 15.99 9.07 -32.37
N PRO A 546 16.09 9.12 -31.03
CA PRO A 546 15.40 10.12 -30.22
C PRO A 546 15.61 11.54 -30.76
N GLY A 547 14.55 12.34 -30.75
CA GLY A 547 14.64 13.75 -31.12
C GLY A 547 13.30 14.47 -31.21
N ILE A 548 13.38 15.79 -31.27
CA ILE A 548 12.25 16.71 -31.33
C ILE A 548 11.81 16.90 -32.80
N PRO A 549 10.52 17.14 -33.09
CA PRO A 549 10.06 17.44 -34.45
C PRO A 549 10.82 18.60 -35.11
N ALA A 550 11.20 18.44 -36.37
CA ALA A 550 12.04 19.39 -37.09
C ALA A 550 11.44 20.81 -37.23
N VAL A 551 10.11 20.94 -37.15
CA VAL A 551 9.39 22.23 -37.16
C VAL A 551 9.87 23.20 -36.07
N PHE A 552 10.41 22.69 -34.97
CA PHE A 552 10.86 23.52 -33.85
C PHE A 552 12.30 24.05 -34.01
N GLU A 553 12.96 23.80 -35.16
CA GLU A 553 14.30 24.31 -35.49
C GLU A 553 15.34 24.11 -34.36
N THR A 554 15.33 22.93 -33.73
CA THR A 554 16.23 22.60 -32.61
C THR A 554 17.52 21.94 -33.09
N ASP A 555 18.63 22.14 -32.37
CA ASP A 555 19.85 21.34 -32.55
C ASP A 555 19.59 19.88 -32.14
N GLU A 556 19.41 18.99 -33.14
CA GLU A 556 19.05 17.58 -32.91
C GLU A 556 20.04 16.81 -32.02
N ALA A 557 21.27 17.32 -31.84
CA ALA A 557 22.30 16.66 -31.04
C ALA A 557 22.00 16.65 -29.53
N ASP A 558 21.18 17.59 -29.05
CA ASP A 558 21.05 17.91 -27.62
C ASP A 558 19.86 17.22 -26.93
N HIS A 559 18.97 16.57 -27.68
CA HIS A 559 17.71 16.04 -27.14
C HIS A 559 17.57 14.53 -27.33
N LYS A 560 18.27 13.76 -26.47
CA LYS A 560 18.35 12.30 -26.60
C LYS A 560 17.66 11.53 -25.48
N THR A 561 17.41 12.19 -24.36
CA THR A 561 16.78 11.58 -23.18
C THR A 561 15.47 12.26 -22.82
N ARG A 562 14.66 11.62 -21.94
CA ARG A 562 13.48 12.27 -21.36
C ARG A 562 13.84 13.56 -20.63
N LEU A 563 14.99 13.59 -19.93
CA LEU A 563 15.44 14.76 -19.20
C LEU A 563 15.79 15.93 -20.12
N ASP A 564 16.49 15.68 -21.21
CA ASP A 564 16.83 16.74 -22.18
C ASP A 564 15.57 17.32 -22.83
N PHE A 565 14.61 16.45 -23.16
CA PHE A 565 13.33 16.86 -23.72
C PHE A 565 12.49 17.67 -22.72
N ALA A 566 12.45 17.23 -21.45
CA ALA A 566 11.73 17.92 -20.39
C ALA A 566 12.29 19.34 -20.15
N ARG A 567 13.63 19.48 -20.14
CA ARG A 567 14.28 20.79 -20.02
C ARG A 567 14.01 21.69 -21.22
N TRP A 568 13.99 21.12 -22.43
CA TRP A 568 13.66 21.88 -23.64
C TRP A 568 12.23 22.42 -23.61
N LEU A 569 11.25 21.62 -23.18
CA LEU A 569 9.84 22.01 -23.12
C LEU A 569 9.61 23.31 -22.33
N VAL A 570 10.45 23.58 -21.34
CA VAL A 570 10.34 24.73 -20.43
C VAL A 570 11.50 25.72 -20.59
N SER A 571 12.26 25.60 -21.68
CA SER A 571 13.32 26.54 -22.00
C SER A 571 12.76 27.87 -22.51
N ASP A 572 13.50 28.97 -22.31
CA ASP A 572 13.12 30.31 -22.77
C ASP A 572 12.88 30.39 -24.29
N ASN A 573 13.47 29.46 -25.06
CA ASN A 573 13.35 29.40 -26.51
C ASN A 573 12.15 28.55 -26.99
N GLN A 574 11.37 27.96 -26.06
CA GLN A 574 10.16 27.20 -26.36
C GLN A 574 8.92 27.86 -25.73
N PRO A 575 8.25 28.81 -26.42
CA PRO A 575 7.15 29.57 -25.85
C PRO A 575 5.83 28.79 -25.75
N LEU A 576 5.68 27.64 -26.42
CA LEU A 576 4.39 26.94 -26.49
C LEU A 576 3.90 26.48 -25.13
N THR A 577 4.77 25.93 -24.29
CA THR A 577 4.41 25.46 -22.95
C THR A 577 3.78 26.56 -22.12
N ALA A 578 4.40 27.74 -22.09
CA ALA A 578 3.85 28.89 -21.37
C ALA A 578 2.48 29.31 -21.95
N ARG A 579 2.35 29.38 -23.29
CA ARG A 579 1.09 29.75 -23.96
C ARG A 579 -0.05 28.78 -23.66
N VAL A 580 0.24 27.48 -23.71
CA VAL A 580 -0.74 26.41 -23.45
C VAL A 580 -1.18 26.46 -21.99
N THR A 581 -0.24 26.54 -21.05
CA THR A 581 -0.54 26.62 -19.61
C THR A 581 -1.34 27.87 -19.26
N VAL A 582 -0.94 29.05 -19.75
CA VAL A 582 -1.67 30.30 -19.56
C VAL A 582 -3.09 30.21 -20.13
N ASN A 583 -3.24 29.65 -21.33
CA ASN A 583 -4.55 29.51 -21.94
C ASN A 583 -5.49 28.60 -21.14
N ARG A 584 -4.97 27.51 -20.59
CA ARG A 584 -5.76 26.61 -19.70
C ARG A 584 -6.17 27.32 -18.41
N VAL A 585 -5.26 28.04 -17.76
CA VAL A 585 -5.60 28.85 -16.57
C VAL A 585 -6.68 29.87 -16.90
N TRP A 586 -6.51 30.60 -18.00
CA TRP A 586 -7.49 31.56 -18.50
C TRP A 586 -8.85 30.89 -18.75
N GLN A 587 -8.87 29.73 -19.41
CA GLN A 587 -10.09 28.99 -19.68
C GLN A 587 -10.82 28.56 -18.42
N ARG A 588 -10.11 28.18 -17.35
CA ARG A 588 -10.77 27.83 -16.08
C ARG A 588 -11.41 29.04 -15.40
N LEU A 589 -10.80 30.22 -15.50
CA LEU A 589 -11.30 31.46 -14.88
C LEU A 589 -12.40 32.16 -15.72
N PHE A 590 -12.37 32.04 -17.04
CA PHE A 590 -13.31 32.70 -17.94
C PHE A 590 -14.28 31.73 -18.63
N GLY A 591 -14.15 30.42 -18.43
CA GLY A 591 -14.97 29.38 -19.09
C GLY A 591 -14.66 29.18 -20.59
N ARG A 592 -13.72 29.94 -21.15
CA ARG A 592 -13.27 29.88 -22.55
C ARG A 592 -11.83 30.38 -22.61
N GLY A 593 -10.94 29.62 -23.25
CA GLY A 593 -9.55 30.04 -23.49
C GLY A 593 -9.46 31.25 -24.44
N LEU A 594 -8.32 31.94 -24.40
CA LEU A 594 -7.98 32.93 -25.43
C LEU A 594 -7.89 32.26 -26.80
N VAL A 595 -7.34 31.03 -26.83
CA VAL A 595 -7.50 30.02 -27.87
C VAL A 595 -8.58 29.05 -27.39
N GLU A 596 -9.66 28.89 -28.14
CA GLU A 596 -10.81 28.07 -27.74
C GLU A 596 -10.48 26.56 -27.74
N THR A 597 -9.62 26.14 -28.65
CA THR A 597 -9.10 24.77 -28.76
C THR A 597 -7.90 24.59 -27.83
N ASP A 598 -8.15 24.31 -26.56
CA ASP A 598 -7.11 24.16 -25.52
C ASP A 598 -6.03 23.10 -25.80
N ASN A 599 -6.37 22.11 -26.62
CA ASN A 599 -5.50 21.00 -27.01
C ASN A 599 -4.93 21.14 -28.43
N ASP A 600 -5.26 22.22 -29.15
CA ASP A 600 -4.78 22.44 -30.52
C ASP A 600 -4.49 23.93 -30.77
N PHE A 601 -3.19 24.25 -30.74
CA PHE A 601 -2.58 25.53 -31.11
C PHE A 601 -2.02 25.49 -32.55
N GLY A 602 -2.17 24.36 -33.24
CA GLY A 602 -1.73 24.16 -34.62
C GLY A 602 -2.68 24.82 -35.63
N LEU A 603 -2.54 24.42 -36.89
CA LEU A 603 -3.28 24.99 -38.02
C LEU A 603 -4.78 24.67 -38.02
N GLN A 604 -5.23 23.71 -37.22
CA GLN A 604 -6.66 23.42 -37.00
C GLN A 604 -7.23 24.12 -35.76
N GLY A 605 -6.36 24.69 -34.92
CA GLY A 605 -6.75 25.47 -33.77
C GLY A 605 -7.42 26.80 -34.14
N THR A 606 -8.24 27.33 -33.23
CA THR A 606 -8.77 28.69 -33.38
C THR A 606 -7.67 29.72 -33.14
N PRO A 607 -7.57 30.81 -33.93
CA PRO A 607 -6.64 31.89 -33.60
C PRO A 607 -7.00 32.52 -32.25
N PRO A 608 -6.01 33.01 -31.49
CA PRO A 608 -6.27 33.64 -30.21
C PRO A 608 -7.14 34.89 -30.38
N SER A 609 -8.16 35.04 -29.54
CA SER A 609 -9.00 36.25 -29.48
C SER A 609 -8.19 37.50 -29.14
N HIS A 610 -7.18 37.35 -28.27
CA HIS A 610 -6.26 38.40 -27.85
C HIS A 610 -4.80 37.91 -27.94
N PRO A 611 -4.18 37.87 -29.14
CA PRO A 611 -2.82 37.36 -29.34
C PRO A 611 -1.79 38.05 -28.45
N GLU A 612 -1.79 39.39 -28.42
CA GLU A 612 -0.82 40.15 -27.63
C GLU A 612 -0.97 39.93 -26.12
N LEU A 613 -2.20 39.72 -25.63
CA LEU A 613 -2.45 39.39 -24.23
C LEU A 613 -1.91 38.00 -23.89
N LEU A 614 -2.15 37.02 -24.76
CA LEU A 614 -1.62 35.67 -24.59
C LEU A 614 -0.09 35.69 -24.57
N ASP A 615 0.54 36.37 -25.53
CA ASP A 615 1.99 36.47 -25.62
C ASP A 615 2.58 37.20 -24.39
N TRP A 616 1.93 38.27 -23.93
CA TRP A 616 2.35 38.99 -22.73
C TRP A 616 2.20 38.14 -21.47
N LEU A 617 1.05 37.48 -21.24
CA LEU A 617 0.85 36.60 -20.08
C LEU A 617 1.84 35.42 -20.09
N SER A 618 2.13 34.85 -21.26
CA SER A 618 3.07 33.74 -21.40
C SER A 618 4.49 34.18 -21.06
N SER A 619 4.91 35.35 -21.57
CA SER A 619 6.21 35.92 -21.26
C SER A 619 6.32 36.32 -19.78
N GLU A 620 5.24 36.86 -19.21
CA GLU A 620 5.19 37.26 -17.80
C GLU A 620 5.22 36.05 -16.88
N PHE A 621 4.54 34.96 -17.23
CA PHE A 621 4.57 33.71 -16.47
C PHE A 621 5.99 33.14 -16.38
N MET A 622 6.75 33.14 -17.48
CA MET A 622 8.16 32.73 -17.47
C MET A 622 9.02 33.70 -16.64
N ARG A 623 8.81 35.02 -16.76
CA ARG A 623 9.52 36.04 -15.97
C ARG A 623 9.25 35.95 -14.47
N GLN A 624 8.07 35.51 -14.08
CA GLN A 624 7.65 35.30 -12.69
C GLN A 624 8.02 33.89 -12.20
N GLU A 625 9.14 33.36 -12.70
CA GLU A 625 9.70 32.06 -12.30
C GLU A 625 8.66 30.93 -12.37
N TRP A 626 7.80 30.97 -13.39
CA TRP A 626 6.80 29.93 -13.65
C TRP A 626 5.80 29.73 -12.49
N SER A 627 5.55 30.74 -11.65
CA SER A 627 4.57 30.68 -10.55
C SER A 627 3.13 30.67 -11.07
N LEU A 628 2.41 29.58 -10.76
CA LEU A 628 0.99 29.46 -11.11
C LEU A 628 0.12 30.37 -10.23
N LYS A 629 0.51 30.60 -8.97
CA LYS A 629 -0.22 31.51 -8.09
C LYS A 629 -0.09 32.95 -8.55
N GLU A 630 1.10 33.42 -8.93
CA GLU A 630 1.29 34.79 -9.44
C GLU A 630 0.60 35.03 -10.79
N LEU A 631 0.60 34.02 -11.68
CA LEU A 631 -0.21 34.08 -12.91
C LEU A 631 -1.70 34.26 -12.60
N LYS A 632 -2.25 33.46 -11.69
CA LYS A 632 -3.67 33.55 -11.29
C LYS A 632 -3.95 34.86 -10.59
N ARG A 633 -3.08 35.29 -9.68
CA ARG A 633 -3.14 36.58 -8.98
C ARG A 633 -3.23 37.73 -9.97
N THR A 634 -2.32 37.76 -10.96
CA THR A 634 -2.30 38.77 -12.03
C THR A 634 -3.64 38.82 -12.78
N ILE A 635 -4.22 37.65 -13.10
CA ILE A 635 -5.50 37.58 -13.81
C ILE A 635 -6.67 38.02 -12.93
N VAL A 636 -6.79 37.53 -11.69
CA VAL A 636 -7.96 37.81 -10.85
C VAL A 636 -7.98 39.23 -10.29
N LEU A 637 -6.81 39.88 -10.17
CA LEU A 637 -6.72 41.30 -9.81
C LEU A 637 -7.15 42.25 -10.96
N SER A 638 -7.25 41.75 -12.19
CA SER A 638 -7.69 42.56 -13.33
C SER A 638 -9.13 43.03 -13.18
N SER A 639 -9.41 44.24 -13.66
CA SER A 639 -10.79 44.69 -13.84
C SER A 639 -11.55 43.79 -14.81
N VAL A 640 -10.89 43.23 -15.85
CA VAL A 640 -11.49 42.27 -16.79
C VAL A 640 -12.16 41.12 -16.04
N TYR A 641 -11.46 40.48 -15.10
CA TYR A 641 -11.98 39.38 -14.30
C TYR A 641 -13.09 39.84 -13.34
N ARG A 642 -12.97 41.04 -12.78
CA ARG A 642 -13.92 41.62 -11.80
C ARG A 642 -15.22 42.15 -12.42
N GLN A 643 -15.33 42.20 -13.75
CA GLN A 643 -16.56 42.65 -14.44
C GLN A 643 -17.81 41.86 -14.00
N SER A 644 -18.95 42.55 -14.06
CA SER A 644 -20.28 41.95 -13.96
C SER A 644 -20.53 41.00 -15.13
N SER A 645 -21.24 39.88 -14.87
CA SER A 645 -21.69 38.93 -15.90
C SER A 645 -23.16 39.16 -16.31
N ARG A 646 -23.71 40.34 -16.00
CA ARG A 646 -25.05 40.74 -16.43
C ARG A 646 -25.10 40.85 -17.96
N SER A 647 -26.22 40.44 -18.52
CA SER A 647 -26.47 40.54 -19.95
C SER A 647 -26.54 42.01 -20.36
N ARG A 648 -26.01 42.33 -21.54
CA ARG A 648 -26.06 43.66 -22.12
C ARG A 648 -26.42 43.55 -23.60
N LYS A 649 -27.42 44.32 -24.03
CA LYS A 649 -27.96 44.24 -25.40
C LYS A 649 -26.94 44.59 -26.49
N ASP A 650 -26.05 45.54 -26.20
CA ASP A 650 -24.97 45.93 -27.12
C ASP A 650 -23.99 44.77 -27.34
N LEU A 651 -23.57 44.09 -26.26
CA LEU A 651 -22.71 42.90 -26.35
C LEU A 651 -23.44 41.70 -26.96
N GLU A 652 -24.72 41.47 -26.65
CA GLU A 652 -25.50 40.38 -27.28
C GLU A 652 -25.56 40.50 -28.81
N THR A 653 -25.50 41.72 -29.33
CA THR A 653 -25.54 41.99 -30.78
C THR A 653 -24.14 41.97 -31.39
N ALA A 654 -23.19 42.69 -30.77
CA ALA A 654 -21.86 42.93 -31.35
C ALA A 654 -20.85 41.81 -31.04
N ASP A 655 -21.00 41.15 -29.89
CA ASP A 655 -20.11 40.08 -29.42
C ASP A 655 -20.90 39.04 -28.60
N PRO A 656 -21.82 38.29 -29.23
CA PRO A 656 -22.72 37.35 -28.53
C PRO A 656 -21.97 36.27 -27.75
N ARG A 657 -20.76 35.91 -28.20
CA ARG A 657 -19.90 34.89 -27.57
C ARG A 657 -18.96 35.48 -26.50
N ASN A 658 -18.98 36.80 -26.30
CA ASN A 658 -18.13 37.53 -25.36
C ASN A 658 -16.62 37.28 -25.60
N LEU A 659 -16.20 37.21 -26.87
CA LEU A 659 -14.81 37.01 -27.27
C LEU A 659 -13.93 38.22 -26.97
N LEU A 660 -14.50 39.43 -26.97
CA LEU A 660 -13.83 40.70 -26.67
C LEU A 660 -13.82 41.01 -25.18
N LEU A 661 -14.38 40.12 -24.34
CA LEU A 661 -14.34 40.22 -22.88
C LEU A 661 -14.94 41.53 -22.33
N GLY A 662 -16.01 42.01 -22.97
CA GLY A 662 -16.76 43.21 -22.54
C GLY A 662 -17.59 43.00 -21.27
N ARG A 663 -17.65 41.78 -20.76
CA ARG A 663 -18.23 41.37 -19.47
C ARG A 663 -17.54 40.11 -18.97
N GLN A 664 -17.80 39.70 -17.74
CA GLN A 664 -17.45 38.36 -17.28
C GLN A 664 -18.44 37.31 -17.84
N ASN A 665 -17.95 36.09 -18.06
CA ASN A 665 -18.75 34.95 -18.50
C ASN A 665 -19.59 34.37 -17.36
N ARG A 666 -20.65 33.65 -17.74
CA ARG A 666 -21.44 32.83 -16.83
C ARG A 666 -20.96 31.40 -17.00
N VAL A 667 -20.21 30.90 -16.03
CA VAL A 667 -19.61 29.57 -16.07
C VAL A 667 -20.54 28.60 -15.32
N ARG A 668 -20.73 27.39 -15.86
CA ARG A 668 -21.43 26.31 -15.15
C ARG A 668 -20.47 25.71 -14.13
N LEU A 669 -20.96 25.40 -12.93
CA LEU A 669 -20.15 24.72 -11.93
C LEU A 669 -19.96 23.26 -12.32
N ASP A 670 -18.76 22.76 -12.06
CA ASP A 670 -18.42 21.35 -12.22
C ASP A 670 -19.18 20.49 -11.17
N ALA A 671 -19.31 19.19 -11.43
CA ALA A 671 -20.07 18.28 -10.57
C ALA A 671 -19.50 18.23 -9.14
N GLU A 672 -18.18 18.29 -9.02
CA GLU A 672 -17.44 18.29 -7.76
C GLU A 672 -17.79 19.54 -6.94
N ILE A 673 -17.77 20.72 -7.57
CA ILE A 673 -18.12 21.99 -6.90
C ILE A 673 -19.59 21.98 -6.46
N ILE A 674 -20.50 21.42 -7.26
CA ILE A 674 -21.91 21.32 -6.90
C ILE A 674 -22.07 20.43 -5.66
N ARG A 675 -21.39 19.28 -5.63
CA ARG A 675 -21.39 18.38 -4.48
C ARG A 675 -20.80 19.05 -3.24
N ASP A 676 -19.64 19.67 -3.38
CA ASP A 676 -18.94 20.28 -2.25
C ASP A 676 -19.70 21.49 -1.72
N ALA A 677 -20.32 22.31 -2.58
CA ALA A 677 -21.22 23.38 -2.16
C ALA A 677 -22.41 22.86 -1.33
N ALA A 678 -22.99 21.71 -1.68
CA ALA A 678 -24.05 21.07 -0.89
C ALA A 678 -23.52 20.53 0.45
N LEU A 679 -22.31 19.98 0.47
CA LEU A 679 -21.66 19.49 1.70
C LEU A 679 -21.25 20.63 2.63
N THR A 680 -20.68 21.72 2.10
CA THR A 680 -20.36 22.94 2.85
C THR A 680 -21.62 23.53 3.47
N SER A 681 -22.68 23.69 2.67
CA SER A 681 -23.94 24.29 3.15
C SER A 681 -24.65 23.44 4.21
N SER A 682 -24.40 22.13 4.25
CA SER A 682 -24.97 21.21 5.25
C SER A 682 -24.04 20.92 6.43
N GLY A 683 -22.84 21.52 6.47
CA GLY A 683 -21.85 21.27 7.53
C GLY A 683 -21.27 19.85 7.51
N ARG A 684 -21.31 19.17 6.35
CA ARG A 684 -20.88 17.77 6.18
C ARG A 684 -19.59 17.61 5.36
N LEU A 685 -19.04 18.71 4.85
CA LEU A 685 -17.76 18.67 4.13
C LEU A 685 -16.64 18.24 5.08
N THR A 686 -15.83 17.28 4.67
CA THR A 686 -14.58 16.92 5.36
C THR A 686 -13.45 17.83 4.87
N SER A 687 -12.62 18.31 5.79
CA SER A 687 -11.42 19.11 5.49
C SER A 687 -10.13 18.28 5.46
N VAL A 688 -10.25 16.95 5.52
CA VAL A 688 -9.09 16.05 5.48
C VAL A 688 -8.51 16.05 4.07
N LEU A 689 -7.26 16.52 3.96
CA LEU A 689 -6.46 16.50 2.74
C LEU A 689 -5.64 15.22 2.66
N TYR A 690 -5.31 14.82 1.43
CA TYR A 690 -4.40 13.70 1.11
C TYR A 690 -4.92 12.31 1.50
N GLY A 691 -4.18 11.26 1.13
CA GLY A 691 -4.50 9.89 1.53
C GLY A 691 -5.25 9.07 0.47
N PRO A 692 -5.68 7.84 0.76
CA PRO A 692 -6.41 7.03 -0.21
C PRO A 692 -7.72 7.70 -0.65
N PRO A 693 -8.16 7.49 -1.90
CA PRO A 693 -9.44 8.03 -2.39
C PRO A 693 -10.61 7.46 -1.57
N VAL A 694 -11.70 8.23 -1.53
CA VAL A 694 -12.96 7.82 -0.90
C VAL A 694 -14.07 7.77 -1.94
N HIS A 695 -14.81 6.67 -1.98
CA HIS A 695 -15.95 6.55 -2.88
C HIS A 695 -17.19 7.21 -2.27
N PRO A 696 -17.99 7.95 -3.05
CA PRO A 696 -19.29 8.37 -2.59
C PRO A 696 -20.16 7.14 -2.24
N PRO A 697 -21.10 7.26 -1.28
CA PRO A 697 -22.00 6.16 -0.95
C PRO A 697 -22.70 5.63 -2.20
N GLN A 698 -22.49 4.35 -2.51
CA GLN A 698 -23.21 3.66 -3.58
C GLN A 698 -24.47 3.00 -3.01
N PRO A 699 -25.65 3.18 -3.65
CA PRO A 699 -26.85 2.43 -3.29
C PRO A 699 -26.61 0.91 -3.40
N GLU A 700 -27.29 0.14 -2.56
CA GLU A 700 -27.21 -1.33 -2.62
C GLU A 700 -27.68 -1.85 -4.00
N GLY A 701 -26.87 -2.69 -4.64
CA GLY A 701 -27.17 -3.29 -5.94
C GLY A 701 -26.67 -2.53 -7.18
N ILE A 702 -25.92 -1.44 -6.97
CA ILE A 702 -25.00 -0.82 -7.95
C ILE A 702 -23.59 -1.17 -7.53
#